data_AF-A0A1G4GB51-F1
#
_entry.id   AF-A0A1G4GB51-F1
#
_cell.length_a   1.000
_cell.length_b   1.000
_cell.length_c   1.000
_cell.angle_alpha   90.00
_cell.angle_beta   90.00
_cell.angle_gamma   90.00
#
_symmetry.space_group_name_H-M   'P 1'
#
loop_
_entity.id
_entity.type
_entity.pdbx_description
1 polymer ?
#
loop_
_entity_poly.entity_id
_entity_poly.type
_entity_poly.pdbx_seq_one_letter_code
_entity_poly.pdbx_strand_id
1 'polypeptide(L)'
;MQRRILTLIFCFVIFFPATPAKEVPSIYVDKKGVMRWEDTREEASFFGVNYTLPFAHAYRAMGYLNVDRKAAIDRDVYHFARLGFNAYRIHIWDVEISDINGNLIENDHLDLLDWLIYKLKERDIHIILTAMTNFGNGYPERNQPTGGFSYAYDKCEIHTNPEAIRAQERYIASLAMHVNPYTGKAYKDDPSVVGFEINNEPCHTGTQQQTRDYINRMLAALRKTGNRKPLFYNVSHNMQQIEAYYATGIQGTTYQWYPVGLVSGYARKGNFLPYVDDYHIPFSHVKGFENKARLVYEYDPADIMYSYMHPAMARTFRTAGFQWITQFAYDPMDMAWANTEYQTHFLNLAYTPQKAISMKIAAEVAYSVPRGQSYGTYPADTLFAGFTVSYSQDMSMMNTKEKYFYSNHTSTPPVDAVTLKSIAGYGNSPIVQYEGTGAYFIDRLEEGVWRLEVMPDAVPVSDPFAKPSLHKEVVTIAWNNWDMTLRLPALQDDFEIRGINEGNRYSTQAVGGVIPALGPGVYILQRQGYVSLLQWDADTPWNNIRLGEYVAPQPRAQTYTVFHQAAAVTESGKPLVIEAQIAGSAFPDSVWIYTDRISFWSDNNPRYPMERIHGYTYRAIIPGEVVTQGKFRYTIIVSRDGNPTTFPAGISGTPLDWDYASPMYWETRVVNETSAISLYSATRENSRIETYTMPEWSRVHRELIDTCPETRPVQRFICESDDENPRFFLRSYVKEEIALRTKRLGKSNTLCVSLQNAPDSLNIGFVTNTGYTYAAKIAVNEKSVYRIPLSELQQTATALLPHPYPVFLKKYFDPVVPIPFRPEDIELLEISFDGRKNEKAIIEIGDVWLE
;
A
#
# COMPACT_ATOMS: atom_id res chain seq x y z
N MET A 1 85.67 -9.96 15.85
CA MET A 1 84.93 -10.23 17.10
C MET A 1 83.93 -9.11 17.32
N GLN A 2 82.66 -9.29 16.92
CA GLN A 2 81.52 -8.48 17.37
C GLN A 2 80.22 -9.16 16.89
N ARG A 3 79.40 -9.57 17.86
CA ARG A 3 78.15 -10.33 17.71
C ARG A 3 77.03 -9.39 17.25
N ARG A 4 76.24 -9.83 16.26
CA ARG A 4 74.95 -9.23 15.90
C ARG A 4 73.88 -9.78 16.84
N ILE A 5 73.14 -8.90 17.51
CA ILE A 5 71.96 -9.22 18.32
C ILE A 5 70.74 -9.08 17.39
N LEU A 6 69.94 -10.15 17.31
CA LEU A 6 68.66 -10.20 16.62
C LEU A 6 67.56 -10.00 17.68
N THR A 7 66.76 -8.94 17.56
CA THR A 7 65.62 -8.67 18.45
C THR A 7 64.38 -9.37 17.89
N LEU A 8 63.85 -10.34 18.63
CA LEU A 8 62.56 -10.99 18.33
C LEU A 8 61.41 -10.10 18.84
N ILE A 9 60.47 -9.77 17.97
CA ILE A 9 59.19 -9.11 18.31
C ILE A 9 58.16 -10.22 18.55
N PHE A 10 57.60 -10.28 19.76
CA PHE A 10 56.48 -11.15 20.12
C PHE A 10 55.16 -10.40 19.84
N CYS A 11 54.41 -10.82 18.81
CA CYS A 11 53.04 -10.37 18.59
C CYS A 11 52.09 -11.15 19.51
N PHE A 12 51.50 -10.49 20.50
CA PHE A 12 50.35 -11.01 21.24
C PHE A 12 49.08 -10.78 20.40
N VAL A 13 48.53 -11.86 19.84
CA VAL A 13 47.19 -11.87 19.24
C VAL A 13 46.18 -12.05 20.38
N ILE A 14 45.45 -10.98 20.70
CA ILE A 14 44.32 -11.03 21.63
C ILE A 14 43.12 -11.58 20.85
N PHE A 15 42.79 -12.86 21.07
CA PHE A 15 41.54 -13.44 20.62
C PHE A 15 40.40 -12.90 21.49
N PHE A 16 39.53 -12.06 20.94
CA PHE A 16 38.23 -11.80 21.54
C PHE A 16 37.36 -13.06 21.36
N PRO A 17 36.81 -13.65 22.43
CA PRO A 17 35.88 -14.76 22.30
C PRO A 17 34.62 -14.25 21.59
N ALA A 18 34.26 -14.88 20.47
CA ALA A 18 32.97 -14.67 19.84
C ALA A 18 31.87 -14.98 20.86
N THR A 19 30.98 -14.02 21.12
CA THR A 19 29.74 -14.27 21.83
C THR A 19 28.99 -15.39 21.12
N PRO A 20 28.61 -16.49 21.79
CA PRO A 20 27.88 -17.57 21.15
C PRO A 20 26.59 -17.01 20.53
N ALA A 21 26.34 -17.35 19.27
CA ALA A 21 25.11 -16.97 18.59
C ALA A 21 23.92 -17.43 19.44
N LYS A 22 23.01 -16.51 19.78
CA LYS A 22 21.78 -16.85 20.49
C LYS A 22 21.02 -17.86 19.63
N GLU A 23 20.80 -19.05 20.16
CA GLU A 23 20.07 -20.10 19.46
C GLU A 23 18.61 -19.64 19.29
N VAL A 24 18.18 -19.44 18.04
CA VAL A 24 16.79 -19.04 17.73
C VAL A 24 15.87 -20.21 18.09
N PRO A 25 14.95 -20.05 19.06
CA PRO A 25 14.07 -21.14 19.46
C PRO A 25 13.17 -21.59 18.32
N SER A 26 12.90 -22.89 18.21
CA SER A 26 11.98 -23.40 17.21
C SER A 26 10.52 -23.06 17.55
N ILE A 27 9.67 -23.08 16.52
CA ILE A 27 8.22 -22.90 16.65
C ILE A 27 7.52 -24.26 16.49
N TYR A 28 6.51 -24.49 17.32
CA TYR A 28 5.57 -25.59 17.15
C TYR A 28 4.12 -25.07 17.18
N VAL A 29 3.20 -25.85 16.60
CA VAL A 29 1.76 -25.59 16.70
C VAL A 29 1.17 -26.50 17.76
N ASP A 30 0.51 -25.92 18.77
CA ASP A 30 -0.12 -26.69 19.84
C ASP A 30 -1.46 -27.33 19.42
N LYS A 31 -2.07 -28.11 20.32
CA LYS A 31 -3.35 -28.80 20.06
C LYS A 31 -4.54 -27.87 19.82
N LYS A 32 -4.41 -26.58 20.13
CA LYS A 32 -5.40 -25.51 19.94
C LYS A 32 -5.06 -24.64 18.73
N GLY A 33 -4.17 -25.11 17.84
CA GLY A 33 -3.78 -24.36 16.65
C GLY A 33 -2.94 -23.13 16.95
N VAL A 34 -2.33 -23.00 18.14
CA VAL A 34 -1.54 -21.81 18.47
C VAL A 34 -0.07 -22.06 18.13
N MET A 35 0.53 -21.18 17.30
CA MET A 35 1.99 -21.13 17.10
C MET A 35 2.66 -20.64 18.38
N ARG A 36 3.63 -21.40 18.90
CA ARG A 36 4.33 -21.11 20.14
C ARG A 36 5.83 -21.31 20.02
N TRP A 37 6.57 -20.50 20.75
CA TRP A 37 8.00 -20.70 20.99
C TRP A 37 8.23 -21.97 21.82
N GLU A 38 9.20 -22.79 21.43
CA GLU A 38 9.50 -24.04 22.15
C GLU A 38 10.08 -23.83 23.55
N ASP A 39 10.84 -22.76 23.75
CA ASP A 39 11.51 -22.43 25.01
C ASP A 39 10.56 -21.76 26.02
N THR A 40 9.84 -20.72 25.62
CA THR A 40 8.96 -19.95 26.53
C THR A 40 7.54 -20.50 26.59
N ARG A 41 7.10 -21.26 25.57
CA ARG A 41 5.71 -21.70 25.36
C ARG A 41 4.72 -20.55 25.15
N GLU A 42 5.19 -19.31 25.03
CA GLU A 42 4.35 -18.16 24.76
C GLU A 42 3.82 -18.19 23.32
N GLU A 43 2.75 -17.44 23.07
CA GLU A 43 2.25 -17.24 21.72
C GLU A 43 3.32 -16.54 20.87
N ALA A 44 3.60 -17.09 19.69
CA ALA A 44 4.41 -16.40 18.69
C ALA A 44 3.50 -15.57 17.77
N SER A 45 3.92 -14.34 17.45
CA SER A 45 3.24 -13.45 16.53
C SER A 45 4.22 -12.79 15.58
N PHE A 46 3.85 -12.77 14.31
CA PHE A 46 4.71 -12.50 13.19
C PHE A 46 4.03 -11.52 12.23
N PHE A 47 4.75 -10.47 11.84
CA PHE A 47 4.29 -9.46 10.91
C PHE A 47 5.40 -9.02 9.96
N GLY A 48 5.06 -8.85 8.68
CA GLY A 48 5.99 -8.32 7.68
C GLY A 48 5.46 -8.41 6.26
N VAL A 49 6.30 -8.82 5.32
CA VAL A 49 6.06 -8.66 3.88
C VAL A 49 6.42 -9.91 3.08
N ASN A 50 5.88 -9.96 1.86
CA ASN A 50 6.43 -10.71 0.74
C ASN A 50 7.36 -9.78 -0.06
N TYR A 51 8.38 -10.39 -0.67
CA TYR A 51 9.36 -9.70 -1.50
C TYR A 51 9.88 -10.67 -2.56
N THR A 52 9.77 -10.28 -3.84
CA THR A 52 9.86 -11.24 -4.95
C THR A 52 11.18 -11.18 -5.73
N LEU A 53 12.13 -10.29 -5.39
CA LEU A 53 13.34 -10.05 -6.18
C LEU A 53 14.11 -11.30 -6.66
N PRO A 54 14.26 -12.39 -5.89
CA PRO A 54 14.90 -13.59 -6.40
C PRO A 54 14.22 -14.19 -7.65
N PHE A 55 13.00 -13.80 -7.97
CA PHE A 55 12.12 -14.40 -8.97
C PHE A 55 11.43 -13.37 -9.88
N ALA A 56 10.82 -13.88 -10.95
CA ALA A 56 9.86 -13.18 -11.81
C ALA A 56 10.30 -11.77 -12.25
N HIS A 57 9.39 -10.78 -12.20
CA HIS A 57 9.64 -9.44 -12.76
C HIS A 57 10.72 -8.67 -12.01
N ALA A 58 10.73 -8.69 -10.69
CA ALA A 58 11.74 -7.98 -9.91
C ALA A 58 13.16 -8.47 -10.24
N TYR A 59 13.36 -9.79 -10.37
CA TYR A 59 14.61 -10.37 -10.85
C TYR A 59 15.03 -9.78 -12.21
N ARG A 60 14.11 -9.75 -13.17
CA ARG A 60 14.39 -9.26 -14.53
C ARG A 60 14.64 -7.75 -14.55
N ALA A 61 13.84 -6.99 -13.81
CA ALA A 61 13.93 -5.53 -13.69
C ALA A 61 15.29 -5.09 -13.16
N MET A 62 15.84 -5.75 -12.14
CA MET A 62 17.21 -5.47 -11.69
C MET A 62 18.24 -5.69 -12.80
N GLY A 63 18.04 -6.70 -13.65
CA GLY A 63 18.87 -6.92 -14.83
C GLY A 63 18.76 -5.79 -15.85
N TYR A 64 17.55 -5.31 -16.14
CA TYR A 64 17.33 -4.18 -17.07
C TYR A 64 17.96 -2.88 -16.57
N LEU A 65 17.91 -2.68 -15.25
CA LEU A 65 18.46 -1.51 -14.57
C LEU A 65 19.96 -1.64 -14.26
N ASN A 66 20.58 -2.78 -14.60
CA ASN A 66 21.99 -3.08 -14.31
C ASN A 66 22.34 -2.93 -12.81
N VAL A 67 21.45 -3.43 -11.96
CA VAL A 67 21.58 -3.42 -10.50
C VAL A 67 22.04 -4.79 -10.01
N ASP A 68 23.03 -4.83 -9.13
CA ASP A 68 23.42 -6.05 -8.44
C ASP A 68 22.29 -6.52 -7.51
N ARG A 69 21.82 -7.76 -7.75
CA ARG A 69 20.64 -8.31 -7.09
C ARG A 69 20.86 -8.61 -5.61
N LYS A 70 22.05 -9.06 -5.21
CA LYS A 70 22.38 -9.31 -3.80
C LYS A 70 22.46 -8.01 -3.01
N ALA A 71 23.07 -6.98 -3.59
CA ALA A 71 23.10 -5.65 -3.00
C ALA A 71 21.69 -5.04 -2.91
N ALA A 72 20.81 -5.28 -3.89
CA ALA A 72 19.40 -4.86 -3.79
C ALA A 72 18.67 -5.55 -2.64
N ILE A 73 18.85 -6.86 -2.49
CA ILE A 73 18.35 -7.62 -1.33
C ILE A 73 18.87 -7.03 -0.01
N ASP A 74 20.16 -6.74 0.09
CA ASP A 74 20.76 -6.17 1.31
C ASP A 74 20.10 -4.84 1.70
N ARG A 75 19.82 -3.99 0.71
CA ARG A 75 19.17 -2.69 0.89
C ARG A 75 17.73 -2.84 1.38
N ASP A 76 16.94 -3.71 0.75
CA ASP A 76 15.53 -3.89 1.12
C ASP A 76 15.38 -4.60 2.48
N VAL A 77 16.26 -5.55 2.81
CA VAL A 77 16.26 -6.24 4.12
C VAL A 77 16.58 -5.27 5.28
N TYR A 78 17.42 -4.26 5.05
CA TYR A 78 17.61 -3.19 6.03
C TYR A 78 16.29 -2.44 6.30
N HIS A 79 15.50 -2.10 5.26
CA HIS A 79 14.21 -1.46 5.45
C HIS A 79 13.23 -2.36 6.22
N PHE A 80 13.22 -3.67 6.00
CA PHE A 80 12.37 -4.60 6.77
C PHE A 80 12.71 -4.54 8.27
N ALA A 81 14.00 -4.58 8.60
CA ALA A 81 14.49 -4.46 9.97
C ALA A 81 14.10 -3.09 10.57
N ARG A 82 14.30 -1.99 9.82
CA ARG A 82 13.98 -0.64 10.28
C ARG A 82 12.49 -0.44 10.55
N LEU A 83 11.64 -1.01 9.71
CA LEU A 83 10.19 -1.02 9.90
C LEU A 83 9.74 -1.89 11.06
N GLY A 84 10.61 -2.74 11.61
CA GLY A 84 10.33 -3.62 12.74
C GLY A 84 9.59 -4.88 12.35
N PHE A 85 9.73 -5.31 11.09
CA PHE A 85 9.21 -6.60 10.65
C PHE A 85 10.02 -7.74 11.27
N ASN A 86 9.33 -8.79 11.69
CA ASN A 86 9.94 -10.03 12.18
C ASN A 86 9.54 -11.24 11.34
N ALA A 87 8.81 -11.03 10.24
CA ALA A 87 8.28 -12.07 9.37
C ALA A 87 8.54 -11.78 7.89
N TYR A 88 8.83 -12.84 7.14
CA TYR A 88 8.95 -12.85 5.70
C TYR A 88 8.27 -14.10 5.15
N ARG A 89 7.45 -13.93 4.11
CA ARG A 89 6.88 -15.06 3.38
C ARG A 89 7.08 -14.85 1.89
N ILE A 90 7.32 -15.90 1.14
CA ILE A 90 7.28 -15.83 -0.33
C ILE A 90 6.80 -17.16 -0.92
N HIS A 91 6.08 -17.07 -2.02
CA HIS A 91 5.89 -18.20 -2.92
C HIS A 91 7.05 -18.30 -3.90
N ILE A 92 7.60 -19.50 -4.00
CA ILE A 92 8.69 -19.80 -4.92
C ILE A 92 8.09 -20.14 -6.28
N TRP A 93 8.54 -19.47 -7.33
CA TRP A 93 8.26 -19.86 -8.70
C TRP A 93 9.03 -21.13 -9.01
N ASP A 94 8.41 -22.27 -8.74
CA ASP A 94 8.99 -23.60 -8.98
C ASP A 94 9.48 -23.76 -10.42
N VAL A 95 8.84 -23.09 -11.37
CA VAL A 95 9.28 -23.04 -12.76
C VAL A 95 10.70 -22.49 -12.92
N GLU A 96 11.15 -21.56 -12.08
CA GLU A 96 12.46 -20.91 -12.20
C GLU A 96 13.59 -21.69 -11.53
N ILE A 97 13.29 -22.70 -10.70
CA ILE A 97 14.30 -23.46 -9.95
C ILE A 97 14.12 -24.98 -10.03
N SER A 98 13.36 -25.48 -11.00
CA SER A 98 13.18 -26.91 -11.22
C SER A 98 13.25 -27.29 -12.70
N ASP A 99 13.54 -28.56 -12.96
CA ASP A 99 13.36 -29.15 -14.30
C ASP A 99 11.96 -29.75 -14.47
N ILE A 100 11.67 -30.26 -15.67
CA ILE A 100 10.38 -30.87 -16.02
C ILE A 100 10.03 -32.09 -15.14
N ASN A 101 11.05 -32.71 -14.56
CA ASN A 101 10.94 -33.86 -13.69
C ASN A 101 10.79 -33.46 -12.22
N GLY A 102 10.83 -32.16 -11.88
CA GLY A 102 10.80 -31.71 -10.49
C GLY A 102 12.10 -31.97 -9.73
N ASN A 103 13.24 -32.08 -10.42
CA ASN A 103 14.53 -31.98 -9.75
C ASN A 103 14.81 -30.50 -9.48
N LEU A 104 15.28 -30.18 -8.27
CA LEU A 104 15.75 -28.83 -7.93
C LEU A 104 17.01 -28.49 -8.75
N ILE A 105 17.06 -27.29 -9.31
CA ILE A 105 18.19 -26.80 -10.11
C ILE A 105 18.93 -25.73 -9.30
N GLU A 106 20.24 -25.89 -9.15
CA GLU A 106 21.12 -24.84 -8.64
C GLU A 106 21.37 -23.81 -9.73
N ASN A 107 20.86 -22.59 -9.54
CA ASN A 107 20.99 -21.47 -10.46
C ASN A 107 20.96 -20.13 -9.70
N ASP A 108 21.01 -19.01 -10.45
CA ASP A 108 21.01 -17.66 -9.87
C ASP A 108 19.79 -17.38 -8.99
N HIS A 109 18.60 -17.87 -9.37
CA HIS A 109 17.38 -17.69 -8.58
C HIS A 109 17.47 -18.38 -7.21
N LEU A 110 17.95 -19.63 -7.18
CA LEU A 110 18.13 -20.36 -5.91
C LEU A 110 19.21 -19.72 -5.04
N ASP A 111 20.33 -19.29 -5.63
CA ASP A 111 21.40 -18.57 -4.92
C ASP A 111 20.93 -17.22 -4.33
N LEU A 112 20.05 -16.50 -5.04
CA LEU A 112 19.44 -15.27 -4.55
C LEU A 112 18.44 -15.52 -3.42
N LEU A 113 17.64 -16.59 -3.50
CA LEU A 113 16.78 -17.00 -2.39
C LEU A 113 17.63 -17.38 -1.17
N ASP A 114 18.72 -18.11 -1.37
CA ASP A 114 19.65 -18.47 -0.30
C ASP A 114 20.29 -17.23 0.35
N TRP A 115 20.71 -16.27 -0.46
CA TRP A 115 21.24 -14.99 0.01
C TRP A 115 20.20 -14.22 0.81
N LEU A 116 18.96 -14.11 0.31
CA LEU A 116 17.87 -13.44 1.01
C LEU A 116 17.58 -14.08 2.37
N ILE A 117 17.49 -15.41 2.45
CA ILE A 117 17.30 -16.14 3.71
C ILE A 117 18.43 -15.82 4.70
N TYR A 118 19.68 -15.79 4.22
CA TYR A 118 20.84 -15.45 5.04
C TYR A 118 20.73 -14.02 5.62
N LYS A 119 20.39 -13.04 4.78
CA LYS A 119 20.25 -11.64 5.20
C LYS A 119 19.08 -11.41 6.16
N LEU A 120 17.93 -12.06 5.93
CA LEU A 120 16.78 -11.99 6.83
C LEU A 120 17.13 -12.53 8.22
N LYS A 121 17.88 -13.64 8.27
CA LYS A 121 18.37 -14.24 9.51
C LYS A 121 19.31 -13.34 10.30
N GLU A 122 20.20 -12.60 9.64
CA GLU A 122 21.05 -11.59 10.31
C GLU A 122 20.23 -10.50 11.02
N ARG A 123 18.95 -10.33 10.65
CA ARG A 123 18.04 -9.32 11.19
C ARG A 123 16.94 -9.88 12.11
N ASP A 124 17.04 -11.16 12.49
CA ASP A 124 16.02 -11.87 13.29
C ASP A 124 14.63 -11.93 12.62
N ILE A 125 14.60 -11.94 11.28
CA ILE A 125 13.37 -12.07 10.50
C ILE A 125 13.11 -13.54 10.19
N HIS A 126 11.94 -14.02 10.60
CA HIS A 126 11.52 -15.41 10.48
C HIS A 126 10.80 -15.64 9.16
N ILE A 127 10.89 -16.87 8.62
CA ILE A 127 10.61 -17.14 7.22
C ILE A 127 9.58 -18.28 7.11
N ILE A 128 8.53 -18.07 6.31
CA ILE A 128 7.72 -19.17 5.77
C ILE A 128 7.95 -19.25 4.27
N LEU A 129 8.34 -20.44 3.80
CA LEU A 129 8.52 -20.70 2.38
C LEU A 129 7.28 -21.39 1.84
N THR A 130 6.63 -20.77 0.87
CA THR A 130 5.62 -21.44 0.06
C THR A 130 6.32 -22.11 -1.11
N ALA A 131 6.29 -23.45 -1.13
CA ALA A 131 7.23 -24.24 -1.92
C ALA A 131 7.06 -24.07 -3.44
N MET A 132 5.84 -23.87 -3.93
CA MET A 132 5.54 -23.81 -5.37
C MET A 132 4.28 -22.96 -5.66
N THR A 133 4.13 -22.50 -6.90
CA THR A 133 2.96 -21.73 -7.37
C THR A 133 2.11 -22.48 -8.39
N ASN A 134 2.71 -23.41 -9.14
CA ASN A 134 2.06 -24.11 -10.23
C ASN A 134 1.54 -23.19 -11.37
N PHE A 135 2.16 -22.02 -11.55
CA PHE A 135 1.93 -21.11 -12.68
C PHE A 135 3.21 -20.36 -13.07
N GLY A 136 3.18 -19.68 -14.22
CA GLY A 136 4.37 -19.02 -14.79
C GLY A 136 4.82 -17.72 -14.11
N ASN A 137 5.98 -17.21 -14.53
CA ASN A 137 6.67 -16.04 -13.96
C ASN A 137 6.39 -14.71 -14.71
N GLY A 138 5.29 -14.66 -15.46
CA GLY A 138 5.09 -13.67 -16.52
C GLY A 138 4.80 -12.27 -16.04
N TYR A 139 3.88 -12.06 -15.10
CA TYR A 139 3.38 -10.73 -14.76
C TYR A 139 4.50 -9.72 -14.41
N PRO A 140 4.44 -8.45 -14.88
CA PRO A 140 3.48 -7.86 -15.82
C PRO A 140 3.81 -8.13 -17.30
N GLU A 141 4.84 -8.93 -17.55
CA GLU A 141 5.35 -9.34 -18.86
C GLU A 141 4.76 -10.71 -19.30
N ARG A 142 5.38 -11.35 -20.29
CA ARG A 142 5.04 -12.72 -20.70
C ARG A 142 5.89 -13.73 -19.91
N ASN A 143 5.35 -14.92 -19.69
CA ASN A 143 6.10 -16.04 -19.12
C ASN A 143 7.39 -16.32 -19.93
N GLN A 144 8.49 -16.56 -19.23
CA GLN A 144 9.73 -17.06 -19.83
C GLN A 144 9.80 -18.59 -19.74
N PRO A 145 10.19 -19.29 -20.82
CA PRO A 145 10.34 -20.74 -20.79
C PRO A 145 11.60 -21.12 -20.02
N THR A 146 11.44 -21.75 -18.87
CA THR A 146 12.54 -22.17 -17.98
C THR A 146 12.71 -23.69 -17.88
N GLY A 147 11.77 -24.45 -18.46
CA GLY A 147 11.79 -25.92 -18.45
C GLY A 147 11.28 -26.59 -17.18
N GLY A 148 10.79 -25.83 -16.19
CA GLY A 148 10.24 -26.37 -14.95
C GLY A 148 8.91 -27.11 -15.11
N PHE A 149 8.64 -28.06 -14.20
CA PHE A 149 7.55 -29.02 -14.32
C PHE A 149 6.15 -28.37 -14.42
N SER A 150 5.92 -27.23 -13.78
CA SER A 150 4.60 -26.58 -13.83
C SER A 150 4.24 -26.00 -15.20
N TYR A 151 5.20 -25.82 -16.11
CA TYR A 151 4.89 -25.45 -17.49
C TYR A 151 4.37 -26.62 -18.34
N ALA A 152 4.51 -27.86 -17.88
CA ALA A 152 4.05 -29.05 -18.61
C ALA A 152 2.57 -29.37 -18.39
N TYR A 153 1.88 -28.68 -17.48
CA TYR A 153 0.51 -28.99 -17.07
C TYR A 153 -0.31 -27.71 -16.88
N ASP A 154 -1.61 -27.78 -17.11
CA ASP A 154 -2.52 -26.69 -16.73
C ASP A 154 -2.60 -26.56 -15.19
N LYS A 155 -2.73 -25.32 -14.68
CA LYS A 155 -2.75 -25.00 -13.23
C LYS A 155 -3.71 -25.88 -12.41
N CYS A 156 -4.84 -26.28 -12.98
CA CYS A 156 -5.84 -27.11 -12.30
C CYS A 156 -5.62 -28.62 -12.50
N GLU A 157 -4.99 -29.04 -13.61
CA GLU A 157 -4.73 -30.46 -13.89
C GLU A 157 -3.55 -30.99 -13.04
N ILE A 158 -2.59 -30.13 -12.72
CA ILE A 158 -1.35 -30.48 -12.02
C ILE A 158 -1.56 -31.15 -10.64
N HIS A 159 -2.72 -30.96 -10.01
CA HIS A 159 -3.08 -31.54 -8.71
C HIS A 159 -3.69 -32.94 -8.82
N THR A 160 -4.03 -33.41 -10.03
CA THR A 160 -4.62 -34.75 -10.27
C THR A 160 -3.77 -35.61 -11.20
N ASN A 161 -2.92 -35.01 -12.03
CA ASN A 161 -2.03 -35.73 -12.93
C ASN A 161 -0.93 -36.50 -12.15
N PRO A 162 -0.85 -37.85 -12.25
CA PRO A 162 0.09 -38.64 -11.46
C PRO A 162 1.58 -38.32 -11.70
N GLU A 163 1.96 -37.90 -12.92
CA GLU A 163 3.33 -37.52 -13.25
C GLU A 163 3.68 -36.16 -12.65
N ALA A 164 2.78 -35.19 -12.77
CA ALA A 164 2.92 -33.88 -12.16
C ALA A 164 3.08 -33.98 -10.63
N ILE A 165 2.27 -34.82 -9.97
CA ILE A 165 2.37 -35.01 -8.52
C ILE A 165 3.71 -35.66 -8.14
N ARG A 166 4.22 -36.60 -8.95
CA ARG A 166 5.57 -37.19 -8.72
C ARG A 166 6.70 -36.17 -8.91
N ALA A 167 6.56 -35.21 -9.82
CA ALA A 167 7.51 -34.10 -9.94
C ALA A 167 7.46 -33.21 -8.70
N GLN A 168 6.26 -32.82 -8.24
CA GLN A 168 6.07 -32.03 -7.02
C GLN A 168 6.64 -32.73 -5.76
N GLU A 169 6.43 -34.05 -5.60
CA GLU A 169 7.00 -34.83 -4.49
C GLU A 169 8.53 -34.77 -4.46
N ARG A 170 9.17 -34.91 -5.63
CA ARG A 170 10.64 -34.84 -5.77
C ARG A 170 11.14 -33.44 -5.46
N TYR A 171 10.48 -32.44 -6.01
CA TYR A 171 10.85 -31.05 -5.87
C TYR A 171 10.74 -30.58 -4.41
N ILE A 172 9.60 -30.77 -3.77
CA ILE A 172 9.37 -30.30 -2.40
C ILE A 172 10.30 -31.00 -1.39
N ALA A 173 10.62 -32.28 -1.62
CA ALA A 173 11.58 -33.01 -0.81
C ALA A 173 13.01 -32.46 -1.00
N SER A 174 13.40 -32.20 -2.25
CA SER A 174 14.72 -31.64 -2.58
C SER A 174 14.89 -30.23 -2.00
N LEU A 175 13.87 -29.39 -2.14
CA LEU A 175 13.85 -28.03 -1.59
C LEU A 175 14.03 -28.04 -0.06
N ALA A 176 13.33 -28.92 0.66
CA ALA A 176 13.48 -29.01 2.11
C ALA A 176 14.87 -29.50 2.56
N MET A 177 15.55 -30.32 1.73
CA MET A 177 16.90 -30.83 2.00
C MET A 177 18.01 -29.90 1.49
N HIS A 178 17.68 -28.91 0.66
CA HIS A 178 18.63 -27.96 0.10
C HIS A 178 19.41 -27.26 1.21
N VAL A 179 20.74 -27.32 1.12
CA VAL A 179 21.65 -26.68 2.07
C VAL A 179 22.00 -25.31 1.54
N ASN A 180 21.54 -24.29 2.25
CA ASN A 180 21.89 -22.91 1.93
C ASN A 180 23.41 -22.72 2.13
N PRO A 181 24.17 -22.33 1.10
CA PRO A 181 25.62 -22.21 1.18
C PRO A 181 26.09 -21.09 2.12
N TYR A 182 25.26 -20.07 2.37
CA TYR A 182 25.57 -18.95 3.25
C TYR A 182 25.28 -19.25 4.73
N THR A 183 24.28 -20.08 5.03
CA THR A 183 23.96 -20.46 6.42
C THR A 183 24.56 -21.81 6.84
N GLY A 184 24.95 -22.65 5.87
CA GLY A 184 25.42 -24.01 6.08
C GLY A 184 24.33 -24.97 6.60
N LYS A 185 23.05 -24.58 6.55
CA LYS A 185 21.93 -25.36 7.07
C LYS A 185 20.98 -25.74 5.94
N ALA A 186 20.43 -26.96 6.03
CA ALA A 186 19.31 -27.32 5.19
C ALA A 186 18.08 -26.48 5.56
N TYR A 187 17.21 -26.13 4.62
CA TYR A 187 15.99 -25.36 4.91
C TYR A 187 15.13 -26.00 6.01
N LYS A 188 15.03 -27.33 6.04
CA LYS A 188 14.32 -28.07 7.11
C LYS A 188 14.98 -28.00 8.49
N ASP A 189 16.24 -27.57 8.57
CA ASP A 189 17.06 -27.51 9.79
C ASP A 189 17.42 -26.06 10.20
N ASP A 190 17.21 -25.06 9.34
CA ASP A 190 17.46 -23.65 9.68
C ASP A 190 16.34 -23.12 10.59
N PRO A 191 16.61 -22.69 11.83
CA PRO A 191 15.58 -22.21 12.75
C PRO A 191 14.86 -20.94 12.27
N SER A 192 15.50 -20.12 11.42
CA SER A 192 14.85 -18.93 10.84
C SER A 192 13.75 -19.30 9.84
N VAL A 193 13.81 -20.47 9.20
CA VAL A 193 12.69 -21.02 8.44
C VAL A 193 11.72 -21.66 9.42
N VAL A 194 10.57 -21.04 9.69
CA VAL A 194 9.59 -21.50 10.67
C VAL A 194 8.78 -22.68 10.15
N GLY A 195 8.48 -22.72 8.85
CA GLY A 195 7.73 -23.81 8.25
C GLY A 195 7.54 -23.65 6.75
N PHE A 196 6.80 -24.59 6.17
CA PHE A 196 6.55 -24.64 4.73
C PHE A 196 5.06 -24.64 4.44
N GLU A 197 4.62 -23.77 3.54
CA GLU A 197 3.35 -23.92 2.86
C GLU A 197 3.56 -24.72 1.58
N ILE A 198 2.70 -25.70 1.32
CA ILE A 198 2.90 -26.61 0.19
C ILE A 198 2.73 -25.90 -1.15
N ASN A 199 1.71 -25.05 -1.30
CA ASN A 199 1.33 -24.50 -2.60
C ASN A 199 0.65 -23.12 -2.47
N ASN A 200 1.01 -22.20 -3.36
CA ASN A 200 0.37 -20.90 -3.51
C ASN A 200 -0.88 -21.01 -4.39
N GLU A 201 -2.05 -20.70 -3.84
CA GLU A 201 -3.32 -20.64 -4.59
C GLU A 201 -3.63 -21.90 -5.44
N PRO A 202 -3.73 -23.08 -4.80
CA PRO A 202 -3.97 -24.32 -5.51
C PRO A 202 -5.31 -24.29 -6.27
N CYS A 203 -5.41 -25.10 -7.32
CA CYS A 203 -6.66 -25.29 -8.06
C CYS A 203 -7.08 -26.75 -8.04
N HIS A 204 -8.01 -27.08 -7.14
CA HIS A 204 -8.57 -28.43 -7.00
C HIS A 204 -9.95 -28.53 -7.68
N THR A 205 -9.99 -29.20 -8.83
CA THR A 205 -11.23 -29.51 -9.58
C THR A 205 -11.78 -30.91 -9.30
N GLY A 206 -11.02 -31.74 -8.58
CA GLY A 206 -11.39 -33.13 -8.26
C GLY A 206 -12.30 -33.29 -7.03
N THR A 207 -12.44 -34.53 -6.58
CA THR A 207 -13.16 -34.89 -5.36
C THR A 207 -12.36 -34.52 -4.11
N GLN A 208 -13.05 -34.35 -2.96
CA GLN A 208 -12.40 -34.15 -1.67
C GLN A 208 -11.40 -35.26 -1.32
N GLN A 209 -11.66 -36.51 -1.73
CA GLN A 209 -10.72 -37.61 -1.54
C GLN A 209 -9.42 -37.39 -2.30
N GLN A 210 -9.49 -37.00 -3.58
CA GLN A 210 -8.31 -36.70 -4.38
C GLN A 210 -7.50 -35.53 -3.80
N THR A 211 -8.17 -34.48 -3.33
CA THR A 211 -7.54 -33.36 -2.62
C THR A 211 -6.78 -33.84 -1.37
N ARG A 212 -7.41 -34.69 -0.54
CA ARG A 212 -6.75 -35.29 0.63
C ARG A 212 -5.54 -36.11 0.25
N ASP A 213 -5.66 -36.94 -0.79
CA ASP A 213 -4.58 -37.83 -1.24
C ASP A 213 -3.39 -37.02 -1.76
N TYR A 214 -3.63 -35.97 -2.54
CA TYR A 214 -2.59 -35.03 -2.99
C TYR A 214 -1.85 -34.40 -1.80
N ILE A 215 -2.58 -33.82 -0.84
CA ILE A 215 -1.96 -33.17 0.33
C ILE A 215 -1.17 -34.19 1.15
N ASN A 216 -1.72 -35.38 1.40
CA ASN A 216 -1.05 -36.43 2.15
C ASN A 216 0.23 -36.92 1.45
N ARG A 217 0.27 -36.94 0.12
CA ARG A 217 1.49 -37.24 -0.65
C ARG A 217 2.57 -36.18 -0.44
N MET A 218 2.23 -34.90 -0.49
CA MET A 218 3.17 -33.80 -0.19
C MET A 218 3.68 -33.87 1.26
N LEU A 219 2.77 -34.10 2.22
CA LEU A 219 3.14 -34.30 3.63
C LEU A 219 4.07 -35.50 3.81
N ALA A 220 3.84 -36.61 3.10
CA ALA A 220 4.69 -37.79 3.16
C ALA A 220 6.07 -37.53 2.54
N ALA A 221 6.14 -36.80 1.42
CA ALA A 221 7.41 -36.42 0.80
C ALA A 221 8.27 -35.59 1.76
N LEU A 222 7.69 -34.57 2.39
CA LEU A 222 8.38 -33.74 3.39
C LEU A 222 8.77 -34.52 4.65
N ARG A 223 7.91 -35.43 5.15
CA ARG A 223 8.26 -36.26 6.32
C ARG A 223 9.46 -37.18 6.05
N LYS A 224 9.58 -37.72 4.83
CA LYS A 224 10.70 -38.60 4.43
C LYS A 224 12.06 -37.88 4.47
N THR A 225 12.10 -36.55 4.37
CA THR A 225 13.34 -35.77 4.50
C THR A 225 13.77 -35.57 5.97
N GLY A 226 12.93 -35.98 6.93
CA GLY A 226 13.12 -35.70 8.35
C GLY A 226 12.64 -34.32 8.79
N ASN A 227 11.87 -33.60 7.97
CA ASN A 227 11.30 -32.31 8.35
C ASN A 227 10.42 -32.43 9.62
N ARG A 228 10.73 -31.59 10.62
CA ARG A 228 9.96 -31.46 11.85
C ARG A 228 9.16 -30.16 11.94
N LYS A 229 9.38 -29.24 10.99
CA LYS A 229 8.72 -27.93 10.98
C LYS A 229 7.23 -28.05 10.63
N PRO A 230 6.37 -27.15 11.16
CA PRO A 230 4.97 -27.05 10.76
C PRO A 230 4.79 -26.96 9.24
N LEU A 231 3.74 -27.63 8.74
CA LEU A 231 3.35 -27.63 7.34
C LEU A 231 1.98 -26.97 7.18
N PHE A 232 1.87 -26.08 6.22
CA PHE A 232 0.70 -25.25 5.97
C PHE A 232 0.10 -25.53 4.59
N TYR A 233 -1.19 -25.20 4.44
CA TYR A 233 -1.89 -25.31 3.17
C TYR A 233 -2.85 -24.14 2.97
N ASN A 234 -2.90 -23.63 1.73
CA ASN A 234 -3.78 -22.55 1.36
C ASN A 234 -5.24 -23.01 1.26
N VAL A 235 -6.12 -22.28 1.94
CA VAL A 235 -7.57 -22.56 2.00
C VAL A 235 -8.41 -21.39 1.50
N SER A 236 -7.77 -20.39 0.88
CA SER A 236 -8.46 -19.23 0.30
C SER A 236 -9.24 -19.59 -0.97
N HIS A 237 -8.87 -20.69 -1.61
CA HIS A 237 -9.42 -21.16 -2.88
C HIS A 237 -10.20 -22.47 -2.71
N ASN A 238 -11.00 -22.79 -3.73
CA ASN A 238 -11.78 -24.03 -3.83
C ASN A 238 -12.61 -24.34 -2.57
N MET A 239 -13.55 -23.46 -2.19
CA MET A 239 -14.40 -23.63 -1.00
C MET A 239 -15.04 -25.03 -0.86
N GLN A 240 -15.41 -25.66 -1.98
CA GLN A 240 -15.95 -27.02 -2.01
C GLN A 240 -15.02 -28.09 -1.43
N GLN A 241 -13.72 -27.80 -1.28
CA GLN A 241 -12.68 -28.68 -0.77
C GLN A 241 -12.32 -28.44 0.70
N ILE A 242 -12.94 -27.48 1.38
CA ILE A 242 -12.54 -27.07 2.73
C ILE A 242 -12.45 -28.26 3.69
N GLU A 243 -13.44 -29.15 3.71
CA GLU A 243 -13.41 -30.34 4.57
C GLU A 243 -12.19 -31.25 4.32
N ALA A 244 -11.75 -31.35 3.07
CA ALA A 244 -10.56 -32.12 2.70
C ALA A 244 -9.30 -31.53 3.34
N TYR A 245 -9.15 -30.20 3.31
CA TYR A 245 -7.99 -29.51 3.87
C TYR A 245 -7.85 -29.79 5.37
N TYR A 246 -8.94 -29.61 6.14
CA TYR A 246 -8.93 -29.79 7.60
C TYR A 246 -8.84 -31.26 8.04
N ALA A 247 -9.22 -32.20 7.18
CA ALA A 247 -9.08 -33.63 7.42
C ALA A 247 -7.65 -34.17 7.23
N THR A 248 -6.69 -33.34 6.83
CA THR A 248 -5.29 -33.76 6.62
C THR A 248 -4.37 -33.46 7.83
N GLY A 249 -3.15 -33.99 7.76
CA GLY A 249 -2.12 -33.84 8.78
C GLY A 249 -1.33 -32.53 8.77
N ILE A 250 -1.80 -31.50 8.03
CA ILE A 250 -1.21 -30.14 8.08
C ILE A 250 -1.34 -29.55 9.49
N GLN A 251 -0.47 -28.64 9.89
CA GLN A 251 -0.50 -27.97 11.19
C GLN A 251 -1.13 -26.58 11.15
N GLY A 252 -1.31 -25.99 9.97
CA GLY A 252 -2.02 -24.74 9.83
C GLY A 252 -2.58 -24.51 8.43
N THR A 253 -3.39 -23.47 8.32
CA THR A 253 -4.06 -23.04 7.10
C THR A 253 -3.69 -21.59 6.81
N THR A 254 -3.65 -21.24 5.53
CA THR A 254 -3.28 -19.89 5.09
C THR A 254 -4.36 -19.22 4.26
N TYR A 255 -4.42 -17.90 4.40
CA TYR A 255 -5.52 -17.05 3.99
C TYR A 255 -5.01 -15.81 3.25
N GLN A 256 -5.78 -15.33 2.28
CA GLN A 256 -5.53 -14.09 1.55
C GLN A 256 -6.52 -13.00 1.95
N TRP A 257 -6.20 -11.73 1.71
CA TRP A 257 -7.20 -10.66 1.74
C TRP A 257 -6.87 -9.46 0.86
N TYR A 258 -7.70 -9.22 -0.16
CA TYR A 258 -7.72 -7.97 -0.93
C TYR A 258 -9.10 -7.32 -0.78
N PRO A 259 -9.32 -6.53 0.29
CA PRO A 259 -10.64 -6.00 0.63
C PRO A 259 -11.18 -5.02 -0.41
N VAL A 260 -10.31 -4.38 -1.19
CA VAL A 260 -10.64 -3.32 -2.14
C VAL A 260 -10.29 -3.71 -3.58
N GLY A 261 -10.36 -5.00 -3.89
CA GLY A 261 -10.03 -5.53 -5.22
C GLY A 261 -8.56 -5.32 -5.59
N LEU A 262 -8.24 -5.49 -6.87
CA LEU A 262 -6.90 -5.31 -7.43
C LEU A 262 -7.00 -4.71 -8.86
N VAL A 263 -5.92 -4.09 -9.32
CA VAL A 263 -5.72 -3.69 -10.72
C VAL A 263 -6.80 -2.72 -11.23
N SER A 264 -7.19 -1.72 -10.43
CA SER A 264 -8.12 -0.66 -10.83
C SER A 264 -7.63 0.15 -12.05
N GLY A 265 -6.31 0.26 -12.21
CA GLY A 265 -5.66 1.12 -13.19
C GLY A 265 -5.57 2.59 -12.78
N TYR A 266 -5.93 2.94 -11.54
CA TYR A 266 -5.86 4.30 -10.98
C TYR A 266 -6.03 4.32 -9.45
N ALA A 267 -5.57 5.37 -8.79
CA ALA A 267 -5.74 5.52 -7.34
C ALA A 267 -7.22 5.64 -6.94
N ARG A 268 -7.70 4.70 -6.12
CA ARG A 268 -9.06 4.71 -5.56
C ARG A 268 -9.15 5.73 -4.42
N LYS A 269 -10.32 6.37 -4.31
CA LYS A 269 -10.62 7.38 -3.27
C LYS A 269 -11.86 6.97 -2.47
N GLY A 270 -11.94 7.44 -1.23
CA GLY A 270 -13.05 7.18 -0.30
C GLY A 270 -12.62 6.46 0.97
N ASN A 271 -13.55 6.33 1.91
CA ASN A 271 -13.32 5.63 3.17
C ASN A 271 -13.52 4.11 3.05
N PHE A 272 -12.45 3.35 3.23
CA PHE A 272 -12.45 1.89 3.15
C PHE A 272 -12.44 1.17 4.50
N LEU A 273 -12.55 1.87 5.64
CA LEU A 273 -12.59 1.24 6.97
C LEU A 273 -13.71 0.20 7.14
N PRO A 274 -14.95 0.40 6.60
CA PRO A 274 -15.97 -0.63 6.65
C PRO A 274 -15.59 -1.95 5.94
N TYR A 275 -14.66 -1.91 4.98
CA TYR A 275 -14.23 -3.07 4.20
C TYR A 275 -13.33 -4.00 5.01
N VAL A 276 -12.77 -3.50 6.11
CA VAL A 276 -11.80 -4.21 6.94
C VAL A 276 -12.27 -4.39 8.38
N ASP A 277 -13.56 -4.16 8.65
CA ASP A 277 -14.19 -4.32 9.97
C ASP A 277 -14.08 -5.76 10.49
N ASP A 278 -14.32 -6.74 9.62
CA ASP A 278 -14.38 -8.16 10.00
C ASP A 278 -13.77 -9.07 8.94
N TYR A 279 -12.96 -10.04 9.38
CA TYR A 279 -12.48 -11.15 8.54
C TYR A 279 -13.28 -12.40 8.88
N HIS A 280 -14.48 -12.49 8.30
CA HIS A 280 -15.37 -13.62 8.53
C HIS A 280 -14.88 -14.90 7.84
N ILE A 281 -14.70 -15.98 8.63
CA ILE A 281 -14.37 -17.31 8.12
C ILE A 281 -15.63 -18.19 8.19
N PRO A 282 -16.40 -18.35 7.09
CA PRO A 282 -17.72 -19.00 7.13
C PRO A 282 -17.68 -20.50 7.44
N PHE A 283 -16.50 -21.11 7.30
CA PHE A 283 -16.25 -22.53 7.56
C PHE A 283 -15.50 -22.79 8.88
N SER A 284 -15.51 -21.82 9.80
CA SER A 284 -14.94 -21.98 11.15
C SER A 284 -15.55 -23.13 11.96
N HIS A 285 -16.74 -23.61 11.57
CA HIS A 285 -17.42 -24.76 12.18
C HIS A 285 -16.88 -26.13 11.73
N VAL A 286 -16.00 -26.19 10.72
CA VAL A 286 -15.47 -27.46 10.18
C VAL A 286 -14.61 -28.20 11.21
N LYS A 287 -14.77 -29.51 11.30
CA LYS A 287 -14.00 -30.36 12.23
C LYS A 287 -12.50 -30.20 11.98
N GLY A 288 -11.76 -29.84 13.02
CA GLY A 288 -10.32 -29.60 12.96
C GLY A 288 -9.95 -28.13 12.81
N PHE A 289 -10.90 -27.22 12.56
CA PHE A 289 -10.60 -25.79 12.43
C PHE A 289 -9.82 -25.21 13.61
N GLU A 290 -10.24 -25.50 14.83
CA GLU A 290 -9.61 -25.00 16.06
C GLU A 290 -8.26 -25.63 16.40
N ASN A 291 -7.80 -26.64 15.65
CA ASN A 291 -6.49 -27.28 15.90
C ASN A 291 -5.43 -26.91 14.85
N LYS A 292 -5.75 -26.00 13.92
CA LYS A 292 -4.85 -25.50 12.88
C LYS A 292 -4.47 -24.05 13.19
N ALA A 293 -3.19 -23.73 13.03
CA ALA A 293 -2.74 -22.33 13.02
C ALA A 293 -3.30 -21.56 11.83
N ARG A 294 -3.50 -20.25 11.99
CA ARG A 294 -4.05 -19.36 10.97
C ARG A 294 -3.03 -18.31 10.57
N LEU A 295 -2.73 -18.25 9.28
CA LEU A 295 -1.74 -17.35 8.71
C LEU A 295 -2.37 -16.55 7.56
N VAL A 296 -2.09 -15.26 7.49
CA VAL A 296 -2.34 -14.46 6.30
C VAL A 296 -1.06 -14.46 5.49
N TYR A 297 -1.06 -15.18 4.37
CA TYR A 297 0.15 -15.31 3.54
C TYR A 297 0.35 -14.08 2.64
N GLU A 298 -0.75 -13.50 2.16
CA GLU A 298 -0.76 -12.30 1.33
C GLU A 298 -2.00 -11.46 1.64
N TYR A 299 -1.81 -10.16 1.85
CA TYR A 299 -2.90 -9.20 1.92
C TYR A 299 -2.41 -7.83 1.44
N ASP A 300 -3.34 -7.00 0.97
CA ASP A 300 -3.07 -5.59 0.76
C ASP A 300 -4.38 -4.80 0.58
N PRO A 301 -4.53 -3.62 1.17
CA PRO A 301 -5.56 -2.68 0.74
C PRO A 301 -5.06 -2.01 -0.55
N ALA A 302 -5.27 -2.69 -1.67
CA ALA A 302 -4.64 -2.36 -2.93
C ALA A 302 -5.24 -1.11 -3.62
N ASP A 303 -4.53 -0.56 -4.60
CA ASP A 303 -4.91 0.60 -5.42
C ASP A 303 -5.20 1.89 -4.63
N ILE A 304 -4.72 1.99 -3.39
CA ILE A 304 -4.85 3.20 -2.55
C ILE A 304 -3.50 3.64 -1.98
N MET A 305 -3.37 4.95 -1.77
CA MET A 305 -2.19 5.58 -1.14
C MET A 305 -2.37 5.85 0.36
N TYR A 306 -3.54 5.54 0.91
CA TYR A 306 -3.90 5.88 2.29
C TYR A 306 -3.03 5.16 3.34
N SER A 307 -2.80 5.83 4.46
CA SER A 307 -1.89 5.42 5.53
C SER A 307 -2.61 4.91 6.79
N TYR A 308 -3.93 4.75 6.76
CA TYR A 308 -4.72 4.29 7.91
C TYR A 308 -5.11 2.80 7.86
N MET A 309 -4.94 2.12 6.73
CA MET A 309 -5.54 0.80 6.49
C MET A 309 -4.78 -0.37 7.12
N HIS A 310 -3.45 -0.40 7.07
CA HIS A 310 -2.69 -1.58 7.52
C HIS A 310 -2.89 -1.90 9.02
N PRO A 311 -2.91 -0.93 9.96
CA PRO A 311 -3.20 -1.21 11.36
C PRO A 311 -4.63 -1.70 11.61
N ALA A 312 -5.61 -1.21 10.85
CA ALA A 312 -7.00 -1.69 10.93
C ALA A 312 -7.08 -3.16 10.48
N MET A 313 -6.43 -3.51 9.37
CA MET A 313 -6.35 -4.90 8.90
C MET A 313 -5.62 -5.81 9.89
N ALA A 314 -4.48 -5.36 10.44
CA ALA A 314 -3.76 -6.11 11.47
C ALA A 314 -4.62 -6.39 12.71
N ARG A 315 -5.38 -5.40 13.19
CA ARG A 315 -6.34 -5.57 14.30
C ARG A 315 -7.39 -6.62 13.94
N THR A 316 -7.96 -6.55 12.75
CA THR A 316 -9.00 -7.50 12.29
C THR A 316 -8.43 -8.92 12.16
N PHE A 317 -7.21 -9.08 11.65
CA PHE A 317 -6.51 -10.37 11.64
C PHE A 317 -6.26 -10.91 13.05
N ARG A 318 -5.80 -10.07 13.98
CA ARG A 318 -5.61 -10.49 15.38
C ARG A 318 -6.93 -10.91 16.02
N THR A 319 -8.02 -10.20 15.72
CA THR A 319 -9.38 -10.57 16.16
C THR A 319 -9.80 -11.95 15.62
N ALA A 320 -9.53 -12.25 14.35
CA ALA A 320 -9.82 -13.54 13.73
C ALA A 320 -8.85 -14.68 14.13
N GLY A 321 -7.83 -14.35 14.92
CA GLY A 321 -6.92 -15.33 15.53
C GLY A 321 -5.66 -15.64 14.70
N PHE A 322 -5.33 -14.80 13.72
CA PHE A 322 -4.12 -14.93 12.91
C PHE A 322 -2.87 -14.61 13.72
N GLN A 323 -1.81 -15.38 13.47
CA GLN A 323 -0.51 -15.22 14.14
C GLN A 323 0.63 -14.86 13.20
N TRP A 324 0.50 -15.15 11.92
CA TRP A 324 1.43 -14.73 10.87
C TRP A 324 0.69 -13.84 9.89
N ILE A 325 1.21 -12.65 9.63
CA ILE A 325 0.55 -11.64 8.80
C ILE A 325 1.59 -11.03 7.86
N THR A 326 1.55 -11.38 6.57
CA THR A 326 2.50 -10.87 5.57
C THR A 326 1.80 -10.17 4.42
N GLN A 327 2.12 -8.90 4.22
CA GLN A 327 1.60 -8.06 3.12
C GLN A 327 2.21 -8.52 1.78
N PHE A 328 1.47 -8.41 0.68
CA PHE A 328 1.99 -8.65 -0.67
C PHE A 328 1.88 -7.36 -1.49
N ALA A 329 2.94 -6.82 -2.07
CA ALA A 329 4.35 -7.09 -1.76
C ALA A 329 5.09 -5.77 -1.51
N TYR A 330 6.29 -5.88 -0.94
CA TYR A 330 7.20 -4.76 -0.80
C TYR A 330 7.96 -4.54 -2.11
N ASP A 331 7.86 -3.34 -2.68
CA ASP A 331 8.52 -2.97 -3.93
C ASP A 331 10.03 -2.80 -3.73
N PRO A 332 10.88 -3.51 -4.50
CA PRO A 332 12.33 -3.34 -4.43
C PRO A 332 12.75 -1.89 -4.68
N MET A 333 13.60 -1.35 -3.80
CA MET A 333 13.92 0.08 -3.78
C MET A 333 14.45 0.61 -5.11
N ASP A 334 15.23 -0.17 -5.84
CA ASP A 334 15.86 0.26 -7.10
C ASP A 334 14.86 0.40 -8.27
N MET A 335 13.65 -0.16 -8.16
CA MET A 335 12.58 -0.05 -9.16
C MET A 335 11.28 0.58 -8.64
N ALA A 336 11.17 0.80 -7.32
CA ALA A 336 9.97 1.31 -6.67
C ALA A 336 9.52 2.68 -7.20
N TRP A 337 10.43 3.51 -7.73
CA TRP A 337 10.10 4.78 -8.41
C TRP A 337 9.09 4.64 -9.56
N ALA A 338 8.89 3.42 -10.10
CA ALA A 338 7.98 3.12 -11.20
C ALA A 338 6.76 2.25 -10.83
N ASN A 339 6.75 1.62 -9.65
CA ASN A 339 5.71 0.68 -9.20
C ASN A 339 5.36 -0.38 -10.26
N THR A 340 6.37 -1.15 -10.72
CA THR A 340 6.18 -2.14 -11.81
C THR A 340 6.19 -3.59 -11.38
N GLU A 341 6.51 -3.90 -10.12
CA GLU A 341 6.48 -5.27 -9.61
C GLU A 341 5.05 -5.81 -9.65
N TYR A 342 4.17 -5.18 -8.88
CA TYR A 342 2.74 -5.37 -8.93
C TYR A 342 2.07 -4.01 -8.84
N GLN A 343 1.44 -3.58 -9.94
CA GLN A 343 0.97 -2.21 -10.11
C GLN A 343 0.02 -1.71 -9.01
N THR A 344 -0.48 -2.60 -8.14
CA THR A 344 -1.60 -2.40 -7.23
C THR A 344 -1.19 -2.18 -5.77
N HIS A 345 0.05 -2.52 -5.36
CA HIS A 345 0.43 -2.53 -3.94
C HIS A 345 1.17 -1.27 -3.47
N PHE A 346 2.22 -0.92 -4.20
CA PHE A 346 3.11 0.21 -3.97
C PHE A 346 3.51 0.44 -2.50
N LEU A 347 4.44 -0.36 -1.99
CA LEU A 347 4.97 -0.27 -0.63
C LEU A 347 6.51 -0.21 -0.63
N ASN A 348 7.08 0.92 -0.20
CA ASN A 348 8.52 1.06 0.02
C ASN A 348 8.79 2.17 1.05
N LEU A 349 9.78 2.01 1.93
CA LEU A 349 10.07 3.02 2.97
C LEU A 349 10.41 4.39 2.40
N ALA A 350 11.21 4.45 1.33
CA ALA A 350 11.64 5.69 0.73
C ALA A 350 10.59 6.31 -0.20
N TYR A 351 9.82 5.50 -0.92
CA TYR A 351 8.88 6.01 -1.94
C TYR A 351 7.43 6.16 -1.43
N THR A 352 7.03 5.41 -0.40
CA THR A 352 5.70 5.52 0.22
C THR A 352 5.81 5.64 1.75
N PRO A 353 6.53 6.66 2.27
CA PRO A 353 6.87 6.76 3.69
C PRO A 353 5.66 6.71 4.62
N GLN A 354 4.52 7.30 4.23
CA GLN A 354 3.27 7.22 5.00
C GLN A 354 2.76 5.78 5.14
N LYS A 355 2.68 5.03 4.03
CA LYS A 355 2.28 3.59 4.05
C LYS A 355 3.31 2.76 4.81
N ALA A 356 4.60 3.07 4.70
CA ALA A 356 5.66 2.36 5.41
C ALA A 356 5.58 2.56 6.94
N ILE A 357 5.34 3.80 7.41
CA ILE A 357 5.09 4.05 8.85
C ILE A 357 3.78 3.39 9.30
N SER A 358 2.74 3.37 8.47
CA SER A 358 1.51 2.62 8.72
C SER A 358 1.78 1.12 8.92
N MET A 359 2.65 0.53 8.10
CA MET A 359 3.10 -0.86 8.24
C MET A 359 3.91 -1.09 9.53
N LYS A 360 4.77 -0.15 9.93
CA LYS A 360 5.46 -0.21 11.23
C LYS A 360 4.47 -0.21 12.41
N ILE A 361 3.42 0.62 12.33
CA ILE A 361 2.35 0.64 13.34
C ILE A 361 1.58 -0.69 13.33
N ALA A 362 1.30 -1.25 12.14
CA ALA A 362 0.62 -2.53 12.01
C ALA A 362 1.43 -3.71 12.58
N ALA A 363 2.76 -3.66 12.49
CA ALA A 363 3.64 -4.62 13.17
C ALA A 363 3.44 -4.58 14.69
N GLU A 364 3.42 -3.39 15.28
CA GLU A 364 3.14 -3.22 16.71
C GLU A 364 1.73 -3.68 17.10
N VAL A 365 0.73 -3.49 16.23
CA VAL A 365 -0.60 -4.07 16.42
C VAL A 365 -0.52 -5.59 16.50
N ALA A 366 0.17 -6.24 15.57
CA ALA A 366 0.31 -7.70 15.57
C ALA A 366 0.97 -8.21 16.85
N TYR A 367 2.04 -7.54 17.31
CA TYR A 367 2.80 -7.95 18.48
C TYR A 367 2.10 -7.70 19.82
N SER A 368 1.32 -6.62 19.92
CA SER A 368 0.75 -6.17 21.19
C SER A 368 -0.74 -6.49 21.36
N VAL A 369 -1.50 -6.63 20.27
CA VAL A 369 -2.92 -7.00 20.36
C VAL A 369 -3.06 -8.50 20.60
N PRO A 370 -3.70 -8.92 21.69
CA PRO A 370 -3.94 -10.33 21.97
C PRO A 370 -4.78 -11.02 20.89
N ARG A 371 -4.42 -12.25 20.57
CA ARG A 371 -5.14 -13.11 19.63
C ARG A 371 -6.58 -13.34 20.09
N GLY A 372 -7.55 -13.07 19.21
CA GLY A 372 -8.98 -13.21 19.49
C GLY A 372 -9.60 -12.01 20.20
N GLN A 373 -8.84 -10.97 20.54
CA GLN A 373 -9.41 -9.78 21.17
C GLN A 373 -10.14 -8.90 20.15
N SER A 374 -11.40 -8.60 20.42
CA SER A 374 -12.23 -7.66 19.66
C SER A 374 -12.27 -6.28 20.33
N TYR A 375 -12.47 -5.24 19.53
CA TYR A 375 -12.64 -3.85 19.96
C TYR A 375 -13.99 -3.26 19.52
N GLY A 376 -14.98 -4.12 19.23
CA GLY A 376 -16.27 -3.72 18.69
C GLY A 376 -16.29 -3.66 17.17
N THR A 377 -17.31 -2.99 16.63
CA THR A 377 -17.56 -2.82 15.20
C THR A 377 -17.34 -1.37 14.80
N TYR A 378 -16.91 -1.14 13.57
CA TYR A 378 -16.72 0.17 12.99
C TYR A 378 -17.94 1.09 13.17
N PRO A 379 -17.76 2.35 13.63
CA PRO A 379 -16.48 3.07 13.78
C PRO A 379 -15.81 2.95 15.15
N ALA A 380 -16.38 2.22 16.11
CA ALA A 380 -15.81 2.15 17.47
C ALA A 380 -14.41 1.53 17.48
N ASP A 381 -14.17 0.59 16.56
CA ASP A 381 -12.91 -0.13 16.39
C ASP A 381 -11.76 0.74 15.84
N THR A 382 -12.01 1.99 15.44
CA THR A 382 -10.99 2.94 14.97
C THR A 382 -10.05 3.40 16.07
N LEU A 383 -10.45 3.19 17.32
CA LEU A 383 -9.67 3.38 18.53
C LEU A 383 -9.55 2.04 19.26
N PHE A 384 -8.32 1.53 19.42
CA PHE A 384 -8.11 0.22 20.04
C PHE A 384 -6.76 0.15 20.75
N ALA A 385 -6.77 -0.30 22.01
CA ALA A 385 -5.60 -0.33 22.89
C ALA A 385 -4.86 1.03 22.93
N GLY A 386 -3.71 1.16 22.26
CA GLY A 386 -2.93 2.40 22.12
C GLY A 386 -2.85 2.92 20.68
N PHE A 387 -3.77 2.50 19.82
CA PHE A 387 -3.77 2.75 18.38
C PHE A 387 -4.99 3.58 17.95
N THR A 388 -4.79 4.37 16.90
CA THR A 388 -5.84 5.18 16.25
C THR A 388 -5.67 5.07 14.74
N VAL A 389 -6.78 4.90 14.02
CA VAL A 389 -6.85 5.02 12.56
C VAL A 389 -7.93 6.05 12.19
N SER A 390 -7.64 6.90 11.20
CA SER A 390 -8.51 8.03 10.84
C SER A 390 -8.48 8.26 9.34
N TYR A 391 -9.64 8.05 8.68
CA TYR A 391 -9.82 8.38 7.27
C TYR A 391 -9.71 9.90 7.03
N SER A 392 -10.39 10.71 7.86
CA SER A 392 -10.43 12.17 7.69
C SER A 392 -9.07 12.85 7.81
N GLN A 393 -8.13 12.22 8.51
CA GLN A 393 -6.75 12.73 8.67
C GLN A 393 -5.75 11.97 7.80
N ASP A 394 -6.20 10.96 7.04
CA ASP A 394 -5.36 9.97 6.38
C ASP A 394 -4.18 9.52 7.25
N MET A 395 -4.49 8.98 8.44
CA MET A 395 -3.50 8.76 9.49
C MET A 395 -3.76 7.47 10.26
N SER A 396 -2.68 6.75 10.56
CA SER A 396 -2.59 5.81 11.67
C SER A 396 -1.60 6.30 12.71
N MET A 397 -1.85 5.96 13.98
CA MET A 397 -1.01 6.36 15.09
C MET A 397 -0.92 5.26 16.14
N MET A 398 0.27 5.07 16.71
CA MET A 398 0.51 4.39 17.98
C MET A 398 0.98 5.43 19.00
N ASN A 399 0.29 5.54 20.14
CA ASN A 399 0.65 6.49 21.18
C ASN A 399 0.65 5.80 22.55
N THR A 400 1.84 5.37 22.98
CA THR A 400 2.09 4.69 24.25
C THR A 400 3.16 5.44 25.03
N LYS A 401 3.38 5.05 26.30
CA LYS A 401 4.41 5.69 27.15
C LYS A 401 5.82 5.63 26.56
N GLU A 402 6.14 4.57 25.82
CA GLU A 402 7.50 4.34 25.30
C GLU A 402 7.63 4.53 23.79
N LYS A 403 6.53 4.41 23.03
CA LYS A 403 6.52 4.49 21.56
C LYS A 403 5.48 5.47 21.08
N TYR A 404 5.89 6.36 20.17
CA TYR A 404 5.02 7.37 19.56
C TYR A 404 5.23 7.39 18.04
N PHE A 405 4.35 6.69 17.31
CA PHE A 405 4.45 6.51 15.86
C PHE A 405 3.23 7.12 15.16
N TYR A 406 3.41 7.82 14.05
CA TYR A 406 2.32 8.43 13.29
C TYR A 406 2.64 8.49 11.80
N SER A 407 1.70 8.02 10.96
CA SER A 407 1.91 7.95 9.51
C SER A 407 1.60 9.25 8.77
N ASN A 408 1.07 10.27 9.47
CA ASN A 408 0.77 11.58 8.91
C ASN A 408 0.74 12.67 10.01
N HIS A 409 0.54 13.93 9.63
CA HIS A 409 0.45 15.06 10.54
C HIS A 409 -0.56 14.81 11.68
N THR A 410 -0.14 15.08 12.91
CA THR A 410 -0.99 14.93 14.10
C THR A 410 -0.85 16.13 15.03
N SER A 411 -1.96 16.50 15.67
CA SER A 411 -1.97 17.45 16.78
C SER A 411 -2.03 16.78 18.15
N THR A 412 -2.08 15.44 18.18
CA THR A 412 -2.19 14.67 19.42
C THR A 412 -0.83 14.57 20.11
N PRO A 413 -0.64 15.09 21.34
CA PRO A 413 0.65 14.98 22.03
C PRO A 413 0.97 13.53 22.44
N PRO A 414 2.25 13.20 22.66
CA PRO A 414 2.63 11.93 23.27
C PRO A 414 1.95 11.76 24.64
N VAL A 415 1.49 10.55 24.96
CA VAL A 415 0.89 10.27 26.28
C VAL A 415 1.87 10.51 27.43
N ASP A 416 3.16 10.28 27.20
CA ASP A 416 4.24 10.57 28.16
C ASP A 416 5.54 10.86 27.39
N ALA A 417 5.89 12.13 27.23
CA ALA A 417 7.08 12.55 26.50
C ALA A 417 8.41 12.25 27.25
N VAL A 418 8.37 11.98 28.56
CA VAL A 418 9.57 11.76 29.38
C VAL A 418 10.05 10.32 29.25
N THR A 419 9.13 9.36 29.15
CA THR A 419 9.43 7.93 29.06
C THR A 419 9.61 7.42 27.63
N LEU A 420 9.45 8.27 26.61
CA LEU A 420 9.64 7.87 25.21
C LEU A 420 11.01 7.23 24.99
N LYS A 421 11.00 6.19 24.16
CA LYS A 421 12.18 5.44 23.71
C LYS A 421 12.27 5.36 22.19
N SER A 422 11.15 5.41 21.48
CA SER A 422 11.15 5.36 20.01
C SER A 422 10.05 6.23 19.43
N ILE A 423 10.39 6.99 18.40
CA ILE A 423 9.49 7.82 17.61
C ILE A 423 9.73 7.49 16.14
N ALA A 424 8.65 7.42 15.38
CA ALA A 424 8.70 7.18 13.94
C ALA A 424 7.56 7.97 13.29
N GLY A 425 7.88 8.83 12.33
CA GLY A 425 6.92 9.82 11.86
C GLY A 425 7.04 10.13 10.38
N TYR A 426 5.92 10.54 9.81
CA TYR A 426 5.85 11.34 8.60
C TYR A 426 5.06 12.62 8.91
N GLY A 427 5.54 13.76 8.43
CA GLY A 427 4.92 15.06 8.71
C GLY A 427 5.21 15.58 10.13
N ASN A 428 4.26 16.30 10.71
CA ASN A 428 4.45 17.08 11.94
C ASN A 428 3.68 16.51 13.13
N SER A 429 4.22 16.71 14.32
CA SER A 429 3.59 16.42 15.62
C SER A 429 3.88 17.54 16.63
N PRO A 430 3.26 17.54 17.83
CA PRO A 430 3.57 18.52 18.86
C PRO A 430 5.04 18.53 19.32
N ILE A 431 5.81 17.45 19.04
CA ILE A 431 7.22 17.32 19.44
C ILE A 431 8.20 17.30 18.26
N VAL A 432 7.73 17.19 17.01
CA VAL A 432 8.54 17.25 15.80
C VAL A 432 7.90 18.18 14.76
N GLN A 433 8.63 19.18 14.30
CA GLN A 433 8.28 19.95 13.11
C GLN A 433 9.35 19.73 12.06
N TYR A 434 8.95 19.31 10.87
CA TYR A 434 9.82 18.96 9.76
C TYR A 434 9.15 19.30 8.44
N GLU A 435 9.86 20.00 7.57
CA GLU A 435 9.33 20.43 6.27
C GLU A 435 9.44 19.35 5.18
N GLY A 436 10.40 18.44 5.31
CA GLY A 436 10.61 17.37 4.34
C GLY A 436 9.48 16.33 4.31
N THR A 437 9.43 15.59 3.21
CA THR A 437 8.43 14.54 2.95
C THR A 437 9.00 13.13 3.09
N GLY A 438 10.20 12.99 3.66
CA GLY A 438 10.76 11.72 4.09
C GLY A 438 10.22 11.25 5.44
N ALA A 439 10.19 9.94 5.67
CA ALA A 439 10.00 9.37 7.01
C ALA A 439 11.21 9.67 7.90
N TYR A 440 10.98 9.80 9.20
CA TYR A 440 12.05 9.93 10.19
C TYR A 440 11.82 9.04 11.41
N PHE A 441 12.90 8.85 12.14
CA PHE A 441 13.06 7.80 13.13
C PHE A 441 13.96 8.29 14.25
N ILE A 442 13.48 8.28 15.49
CA ILE A 442 14.20 8.83 16.64
C ILE A 442 14.21 7.79 17.77
N ASP A 443 15.37 7.21 18.05
CA ASP A 443 15.54 6.11 19.00
C ASP A 443 16.40 6.57 20.19
N ARG A 444 15.93 6.34 21.42
CA ARG A 444 16.67 6.70 22.63
C ARG A 444 17.74 5.65 22.89
N LEU A 445 19.00 6.06 22.85
CA LEU A 445 20.14 5.18 23.11
C LEU A 445 20.42 5.10 24.61
N GLU A 446 20.40 6.25 25.27
CA GLU A 446 20.46 6.40 26.73
C GLU A 446 19.81 7.73 27.15
N GLU A 447 19.84 8.05 28.45
CA GLU A 447 19.35 9.34 28.93
C GLU A 447 20.10 10.50 28.28
N GLY A 448 19.40 11.40 27.58
CA GLY A 448 20.01 12.54 26.89
C GLY A 448 20.76 12.22 25.60
N VAL A 449 20.75 10.97 25.11
CA VAL A 449 21.38 10.59 23.83
C VAL A 449 20.39 9.82 22.94
N TRP A 450 20.21 10.30 21.71
CA TRP A 450 19.27 9.74 20.75
C TRP A 450 19.94 9.52 19.39
N ARG A 451 19.47 8.54 18.64
CA ARG A 451 19.74 8.37 17.22
C ARG A 451 18.59 8.98 16.43
N LEU A 452 18.89 9.82 15.45
CA LEU A 452 17.95 10.34 14.47
C LEU A 452 18.32 9.79 13.09
N GLU A 453 17.36 9.22 12.38
CA GLU A 453 17.48 8.82 10.98
C GLU A 453 16.38 9.51 10.17
N VAL A 454 16.76 10.07 9.04
CA VAL A 454 15.87 10.85 8.14
C VAL A 454 16.00 10.31 6.73
N MET A 455 14.90 9.83 6.17
CA MET A 455 14.79 9.39 4.78
C MET A 455 14.73 10.60 3.82
N PRO A 456 15.13 10.45 2.54
CA PRO A 456 14.98 11.52 1.58
C PRO A 456 13.52 11.83 1.29
N ASP A 457 13.29 12.97 0.66
CA ASP A 457 11.95 13.41 0.30
C ASP A 457 11.37 12.55 -0.82
N ALA A 458 10.15 12.07 -0.60
CA ALA A 458 9.33 11.38 -1.58
C ALA A 458 8.29 12.36 -2.15
N VAL A 459 8.34 12.64 -3.45
CA VAL A 459 7.39 13.55 -4.11
C VAL A 459 6.60 12.80 -5.17
N PRO A 460 5.28 12.63 -5.01
CA PRO A 460 4.41 12.07 -6.04
C PRO A 460 4.47 12.89 -7.33
N VAL A 461 4.66 12.22 -8.47
CA VAL A 461 4.74 12.86 -9.79
C VAL A 461 3.75 12.28 -10.79
N SER A 462 3.20 11.09 -10.55
CA SER A 462 2.10 10.52 -11.33
C SER A 462 1.28 9.50 -10.54
N ASP A 463 0.16 9.02 -11.11
CA ASP A 463 -0.64 7.96 -10.49
C ASP A 463 0.14 6.62 -10.50
N PRO A 464 0.46 6.06 -9.33
CA PRO A 464 1.25 4.84 -9.24
C PRO A 464 0.52 3.60 -9.76
N PHE A 465 -0.82 3.60 -9.75
CA PHE A 465 -1.65 2.44 -10.11
C PHE A 465 -2.08 2.44 -11.58
N ALA A 466 -1.76 3.50 -12.33
CA ALA A 466 -1.86 3.49 -13.79
C ALA A 466 -0.94 2.43 -14.41
N LYS A 467 -1.16 2.09 -15.69
CA LYS A 467 -0.40 1.04 -16.41
C LYS A 467 1.11 1.03 -16.07
N PRO A 468 1.67 -0.10 -15.62
CA PRO A 468 3.05 -0.20 -15.16
C PRO A 468 4.03 0.01 -16.33
N SER A 469 5.10 0.76 -16.08
CA SER A 469 6.15 1.03 -17.07
C SER A 469 7.42 1.55 -16.40
N LEU A 470 8.58 0.98 -16.74
CA LEU A 470 9.90 1.53 -16.38
C LEU A 470 10.26 2.80 -17.20
N HIS A 471 9.31 3.37 -17.93
CA HIS A 471 9.44 4.71 -18.52
C HIS A 471 8.52 5.73 -17.82
N LYS A 472 7.78 5.31 -16.80
CA LYS A 472 6.86 6.15 -16.03
C LYS A 472 7.37 6.24 -14.60
N GLU A 473 7.77 7.44 -14.18
CA GLU A 473 8.06 7.72 -12.79
C GLU A 473 6.77 8.08 -12.05
N VAL A 474 6.57 7.51 -10.86
CA VAL A 474 5.37 7.70 -10.03
C VAL A 474 5.68 8.50 -8.76
N VAL A 475 6.88 8.32 -8.23
CA VAL A 475 7.43 9.11 -7.12
C VAL A 475 8.89 9.43 -7.42
N THR A 476 9.26 10.69 -7.30
CA THR A 476 10.63 11.15 -7.41
C THR A 476 11.28 11.33 -6.04
N ILE A 477 12.58 11.06 -5.97
CA ILE A 477 13.38 11.19 -4.74
C ILE A 477 14.24 12.44 -4.85
N ALA A 478 14.21 13.24 -3.78
CA ALA A 478 15.01 14.44 -3.64
C ALA A 478 15.78 14.44 -2.30
N TRP A 479 17.03 14.89 -2.36
CA TRP A 479 17.91 15.00 -1.22
C TRP A 479 18.09 16.47 -0.85
N ASN A 480 17.09 17.02 -0.16
CA ASN A 480 17.09 18.39 0.32
C ASN A 480 17.46 18.47 1.80
N ASN A 481 17.92 19.64 2.21
CA ASN A 481 18.19 19.95 3.60
C ASN A 481 17.05 20.81 4.15
N TRP A 482 16.49 20.41 5.28
CA TRP A 482 15.38 21.08 5.93
C TRP A 482 15.69 21.40 7.37
N ASP A 483 15.07 22.45 7.90
CA ASP A 483 15.08 22.66 9.33
C ASP A 483 14.16 21.62 10.01
N MET A 484 14.63 21.04 11.10
CA MET A 484 13.83 20.18 11.96
C MET A 484 13.80 20.76 13.37
N THR A 485 12.61 20.95 13.93
CA THR A 485 12.46 21.29 15.36
C THR A 485 12.09 20.04 16.14
N LEU A 486 12.89 19.71 17.15
CA LEU A 486 12.68 18.57 18.04
C LEU A 486 12.50 19.05 19.48
N ARG A 487 11.43 18.60 20.15
CA ARG A 487 11.12 18.96 21.55
C ARG A 487 10.97 17.71 22.39
N LEU A 488 12.08 17.22 22.93
CA LEU A 488 12.11 16.05 23.80
C LEU A 488 12.62 16.43 25.19
N PRO A 489 11.84 16.22 26.28
CA PRO A 489 12.27 16.58 27.63
C PRO A 489 13.63 16.00 28.04
N ALA A 490 13.93 14.77 27.63
CA ALA A 490 15.21 14.11 27.93
C ALA A 490 16.41 14.74 27.18
N LEU A 491 16.18 15.30 25.99
CA LEU A 491 17.22 15.94 25.17
C LEU A 491 17.42 17.42 25.53
N GLN A 492 16.39 18.05 26.12
CA GLN A 492 16.28 19.50 26.33
C GLN A 492 16.26 20.27 25.01
N ASP A 493 16.29 21.60 25.10
CA ASP A 493 16.19 22.47 23.92
C ASP A 493 17.54 22.61 23.20
N ASP A 494 18.67 22.52 23.91
CA ASP A 494 20.01 22.68 23.32
C ASP A 494 20.80 21.36 23.36
N PHE A 495 21.25 20.91 22.19
CA PHE A 495 21.93 19.63 22.03
C PHE A 495 22.89 19.63 20.84
N GLU A 496 23.91 18.78 20.89
CA GLU A 496 24.87 18.56 19.81
C GLU A 496 24.32 17.52 18.82
N ILE A 497 24.62 17.70 17.53
CA ILE A 497 24.23 16.79 16.45
C ILE A 497 25.49 16.39 15.69
N ARG A 498 25.67 15.09 15.47
CA ARG A 498 26.78 14.55 14.68
C ARG A 498 26.30 13.46 13.71
N GLY A 499 26.57 13.63 12.43
CA GLY A 499 26.38 12.61 11.41
C GLY A 499 27.28 11.39 11.64
N ILE A 500 26.73 10.19 11.44
CA ILE A 500 27.46 8.94 11.71
C ILE A 500 27.44 7.93 10.55
N ASN A 501 26.49 8.02 9.62
CA ASN A 501 26.50 7.15 8.45
C ASN A 501 27.64 7.51 7.49
N GLU A 502 28.01 6.59 6.62
CA GLU A 502 29.10 6.79 5.66
C GLU A 502 28.88 8.07 4.83
N GLY A 503 29.95 8.88 4.70
CA GLY A 503 29.91 10.15 3.97
C GLY A 503 29.27 11.33 4.71
N ASN A 504 28.55 11.10 5.81
CA ASN A 504 27.90 12.16 6.56
C ASN A 504 28.86 12.84 7.54
N ARG A 505 29.28 14.06 7.21
CA ARG A 505 30.19 14.89 8.02
C ARG A 505 29.47 16.04 8.72
N TYR A 506 28.15 16.06 8.67
CA TYR A 506 27.36 17.13 9.27
C TYR A 506 27.55 17.13 10.78
N SER A 507 27.82 18.30 11.33
CA SER A 507 27.99 18.52 12.77
C SER A 507 27.55 19.93 13.11
N THR A 508 26.67 20.07 14.09
CA THR A 508 26.16 21.36 14.53
C THR A 508 25.65 21.29 15.98
N GLN A 509 25.20 22.42 16.49
CA GLN A 509 24.44 22.52 17.73
C GLN A 509 23.01 22.97 17.40
N ALA A 510 22.01 22.27 17.95
CA ALA A 510 20.65 22.74 17.96
C ALA A 510 20.47 23.78 19.06
N VAL A 511 19.71 24.83 18.75
CA VAL A 511 19.35 25.90 19.68
C VAL A 511 17.84 26.01 19.70
N GLY A 512 17.22 25.98 20.89
CA GLY A 512 15.77 26.05 21.00
C GLY A 512 15.04 24.87 20.34
N GLY A 513 15.70 23.72 20.24
CA GLY A 513 15.24 22.50 19.58
C GLY A 513 15.42 22.47 18.06
N VAL A 514 15.94 23.53 17.44
CA VAL A 514 16.03 23.66 15.98
C VAL A 514 17.36 23.12 15.47
N ILE A 515 17.30 22.13 14.58
CA ILE A 515 18.40 21.57 13.81
C ILE A 515 18.37 22.21 12.41
N PRO A 516 19.32 23.09 12.05
CA PRO A 516 19.27 23.84 10.80
C PRO A 516 19.81 23.03 9.61
N ALA A 517 19.14 23.06 8.46
CA ALA A 517 19.61 22.43 7.23
C ALA A 517 20.02 20.94 7.41
N LEU A 518 19.16 20.17 8.09
CA LEU A 518 19.29 18.73 8.26
C LEU A 518 18.99 18.01 6.94
N GLY A 519 19.96 17.25 6.42
CA GLY A 519 19.78 16.41 5.23
C GLY A 519 19.38 14.97 5.57
N PRO A 520 19.05 14.15 4.55
CA PRO A 520 18.82 12.72 4.74
C PRO A 520 20.08 12.02 5.25
N GLY A 521 19.93 11.10 6.20
CA GLY A 521 21.04 10.41 6.85
C GLY A 521 20.78 10.03 8.29
N VAL A 522 21.84 9.64 8.99
CA VAL A 522 21.79 9.20 10.39
C VAL A 522 22.71 10.04 11.26
N TYR A 523 22.19 10.42 12.43
CA TYR A 523 22.77 11.36 13.35
C TYR A 523 22.66 10.86 14.79
N ILE A 524 23.64 11.23 15.62
CA ILE A 524 23.54 11.17 17.08
C ILE A 524 23.21 12.56 17.59
N LEU A 525 22.19 12.64 18.44
CA LEU A 525 21.78 13.83 19.16
C LEU A 525 22.19 13.66 20.63
N GLN A 526 22.94 14.60 21.18
CA GLN A 526 23.44 14.54 22.55
C GLN A 526 23.13 15.82 23.30
N ARG A 527 22.40 15.71 24.40
CA ARG A 527 22.06 16.84 25.29
C ARG A 527 23.32 17.61 25.68
N GLN A 528 23.26 18.93 25.59
CA GLN A 528 24.41 19.77 25.92
C GLN A 528 24.87 19.56 27.37
N GLY A 529 26.18 19.42 27.56
CA GLY A 529 26.80 19.22 28.88
C GLY A 529 26.59 17.82 29.48
N TYR A 530 25.87 16.91 28.80
CA TYR A 530 25.77 15.52 29.21
C TYR A 530 27.00 14.72 28.74
N VAL A 531 27.58 13.92 29.61
CA VAL A 531 28.67 13.00 29.29
C VAL A 531 28.08 11.60 29.13
N SER A 532 28.10 11.09 27.90
CA SER A 532 27.59 9.76 27.57
C SER A 532 28.31 8.68 28.37
N LEU A 533 27.57 7.70 28.90
CA LEU A 533 28.11 6.57 29.64
C LEU A 533 28.76 5.54 28.71
N LEU A 534 28.23 5.45 27.49
CA LEU A 534 28.71 4.57 26.42
C LEU A 534 29.24 5.38 25.24
N GLN A 535 30.15 4.78 24.47
CA GLN A 535 30.55 5.33 23.18
C GLN A 535 29.57 4.83 22.11
N TRP A 536 28.87 5.77 21.49
CA TRP A 536 27.92 5.50 20.41
C TRP A 536 28.55 5.89 19.08
N ASP A 537 28.85 4.89 18.25
CA ASP A 537 29.47 5.06 16.93
C ASP A 537 28.68 4.31 15.84
N ALA A 538 29.14 4.42 14.60
CA ALA A 538 28.49 3.82 13.44
C ALA A 538 28.38 2.29 13.51
N ASP A 539 29.36 1.63 14.12
CA ASP A 539 29.45 0.16 14.17
C ASP A 539 28.71 -0.45 15.36
N THR A 540 28.26 0.38 16.31
CA THR A 540 27.55 -0.06 17.49
C THR A 540 26.25 -0.80 17.11
N PRO A 541 26.07 -2.06 17.55
CA PRO A 541 24.82 -2.79 17.33
C PRO A 541 23.66 -2.15 18.10
N TRP A 542 22.51 -2.05 17.45
CA TRP A 542 21.27 -1.52 18.03
C TRP A 542 20.08 -2.33 17.54
N ASN A 543 19.49 -3.13 18.43
CA ASN A 543 18.48 -4.13 18.07
C ASN A 543 19.00 -5.02 16.92
N ASN A 544 18.34 -4.99 15.77
CA ASN A 544 18.70 -5.76 14.57
C ASN A 544 19.37 -4.88 13.48
N ILE A 545 19.88 -3.71 13.83
CA ILE A 545 20.67 -2.82 12.95
C ILE A 545 22.01 -2.43 13.58
N ARG A 546 22.88 -1.76 12.81
CA ARG A 546 23.98 -0.96 13.36
C ARG A 546 23.62 0.52 13.29
N LEU A 547 24.08 1.33 14.25
CA LEU A 547 23.66 2.72 14.33
C LEU A 547 23.97 3.51 13.04
N GLY A 548 25.10 3.28 12.38
CA GLY A 548 25.50 4.00 11.17
C GLY A 548 24.93 3.46 9.86
N GLU A 549 24.18 2.35 9.89
CA GLU A 549 23.50 1.86 8.68
C GLU A 549 22.46 2.86 8.21
N TYR A 550 22.48 3.14 6.91
CA TYR A 550 21.55 4.02 6.24
C TYR A 550 21.42 3.58 4.78
N VAL A 551 20.19 3.29 4.36
CA VAL A 551 19.89 2.89 2.99
C VAL A 551 18.82 3.83 2.46
N ALA A 552 19.11 4.44 1.31
CA ALA A 552 18.19 5.32 0.63
C ALA A 552 18.47 5.32 -0.88
N PRO A 553 17.47 5.54 -1.72
CA PRO A 553 17.68 5.70 -3.16
C PRO A 553 18.40 7.02 -3.46
N GLN A 554 19.13 7.04 -4.58
CA GLN A 554 19.77 8.26 -5.09
C GLN A 554 18.72 9.29 -5.54
N PRO A 555 19.03 10.59 -5.53
CA PRO A 555 18.14 11.61 -6.09
C PRO A 555 17.88 11.32 -7.57
N ARG A 556 16.63 11.49 -8.00
CA ARG A 556 16.19 11.06 -9.34
C ARG A 556 15.80 12.18 -10.29
N ALA A 557 15.20 13.26 -9.78
CA ALA A 557 14.66 14.33 -10.61
C ALA A 557 15.74 15.00 -11.50
N GLN A 558 15.65 14.81 -12.82
CA GLN A 558 16.53 15.46 -13.81
C GLN A 558 15.88 16.68 -14.44
N THR A 559 14.56 16.65 -14.61
CA THR A 559 13.74 17.74 -15.14
C THR A 559 12.63 18.08 -14.16
N TYR A 560 11.99 19.24 -14.36
CA TYR A 560 10.80 19.55 -13.58
C TYR A 560 9.64 18.64 -13.92
N THR A 561 8.83 18.37 -12.90
CA THR A 561 7.54 17.69 -12.97
C THR A 561 6.54 18.53 -12.19
N VAL A 562 5.30 18.58 -12.68
CA VAL A 562 4.19 19.29 -12.02
C VAL A 562 3.06 18.29 -11.83
N PHE A 563 2.87 17.85 -10.59
CA PHE A 563 1.74 17.03 -10.20
C PHE A 563 0.61 17.92 -9.70
N HIS A 564 -0.46 17.99 -10.48
CA HIS A 564 -1.59 18.87 -10.24
C HIS A 564 -2.90 18.24 -10.74
N GLN A 565 -3.93 18.30 -9.90
CA GLN A 565 -5.30 17.97 -10.27
C GLN A 565 -6.12 19.26 -10.31
N ALA A 566 -6.62 19.61 -11.51
CA ALA A 566 -7.49 20.77 -11.67
C ALA A 566 -8.81 20.58 -10.90
N ALA A 567 -9.33 21.66 -10.33
CA ALA A 567 -10.66 21.62 -9.74
C ALA A 567 -11.69 21.27 -10.83
N ALA A 568 -12.56 20.29 -10.56
CA ALA A 568 -13.58 19.87 -11.52
C ALA A 568 -14.57 21.01 -11.83
N VAL A 569 -14.95 21.76 -10.78
CA VAL A 569 -15.91 22.88 -10.86
C VAL A 569 -15.61 23.97 -9.84
N THR A 570 -15.89 25.22 -10.19
CA THR A 570 -15.89 26.39 -9.28
C THR A 570 -17.04 27.34 -9.62
N GLU A 571 -17.26 28.35 -8.78
CA GLU A 571 -18.34 29.34 -8.92
C GLU A 571 -17.81 30.66 -9.50
N SER A 572 -18.55 31.24 -10.44
CA SER A 572 -18.22 32.52 -11.06
C SER A 572 -18.11 33.62 -10.00
N GLY A 573 -17.08 34.48 -10.11
CA GLY A 573 -16.85 35.58 -9.17
C GLY A 573 -16.22 35.14 -7.84
N LYS A 574 -15.94 33.86 -7.62
CA LYS A 574 -15.19 33.38 -6.45
C LYS A 574 -13.71 33.21 -6.79
N PRO A 575 -12.79 33.53 -5.86
CA PRO A 575 -11.38 33.21 -6.04
C PRO A 575 -11.18 31.71 -6.24
N LEU A 576 -10.34 31.33 -7.21
CA LEU A 576 -9.97 29.94 -7.46
C LEU A 576 -8.56 29.68 -6.94
N VAL A 577 -8.42 28.76 -6.00
CA VAL A 577 -7.12 28.32 -5.48
C VAL A 577 -6.59 27.20 -6.37
N ILE A 578 -5.37 27.36 -6.87
CA ILE A 578 -4.66 26.35 -7.67
C ILE A 578 -3.40 25.95 -6.92
N GLU A 579 -3.26 24.66 -6.63
CA GLU A 579 -2.10 24.10 -5.94
C GLU A 579 -1.45 23.01 -6.76
N ALA A 580 -0.13 22.99 -6.82
CA ALA A 580 0.63 21.94 -7.49
C ALA A 580 1.84 21.51 -6.67
N GLN A 581 2.18 20.23 -6.75
CA GLN A 581 3.47 19.73 -6.30
C GLN A 581 4.47 19.83 -7.44
N ILE A 582 5.57 20.53 -7.21
CA ILE A 582 6.59 20.81 -8.24
C ILE A 582 7.93 20.28 -7.75
N ALA A 583 8.45 19.28 -8.46
CA ALA A 583 9.74 18.67 -8.16
C ALA A 583 10.67 18.76 -9.36
N GLY A 584 11.95 19.03 -9.11
CA GLY A 584 13.02 19.08 -10.10
C GLY A 584 14.36 18.85 -9.42
N SER A 585 15.45 19.00 -10.18
CA SER A 585 16.82 18.85 -9.64
C SER A 585 17.17 19.87 -8.55
N ALA A 586 16.42 20.97 -8.48
CA ALA A 586 16.41 21.94 -7.40
C ALA A 586 15.11 22.77 -7.45
N PHE A 587 14.89 23.68 -6.51
CA PHE A 587 13.68 24.53 -6.51
C PHE A 587 13.67 25.53 -7.69
N PRO A 588 12.49 25.79 -8.30
CA PRO A 588 12.37 26.81 -9.33
C PRO A 588 12.56 28.23 -8.78
N ASP A 589 13.11 29.11 -9.63
CA ASP A 589 13.25 30.54 -9.32
C ASP A 589 11.90 31.26 -9.37
N SER A 590 11.00 30.79 -10.24
CA SER A 590 9.64 31.30 -10.34
C SER A 590 8.69 30.27 -10.91
N VAL A 591 7.44 30.39 -10.51
CA VAL A 591 6.33 29.58 -11.02
C VAL A 591 5.16 30.52 -11.35
N TRP A 592 4.62 30.41 -12.55
CA TRP A 592 3.57 31.29 -13.06
C TRP A 592 2.42 30.50 -13.65
N ILE A 593 1.20 31.01 -13.49
CA ILE A 593 0.01 30.55 -14.19
C ILE A 593 -0.28 31.48 -15.35
N TYR A 594 -0.43 30.91 -16.55
CA TYR A 594 -0.93 31.61 -17.75
C TYR A 594 -2.28 31.02 -18.14
N THR A 595 -3.23 31.89 -18.50
CA THR A 595 -4.54 31.45 -19.00
C THR A 595 -4.50 31.19 -20.51
N ASP A 596 -5.59 30.65 -21.05
CA ASP A 596 -5.81 30.55 -22.49
C ASP A 596 -6.17 31.90 -23.17
N ARG A 597 -6.28 32.99 -22.38
CA ARG A 597 -6.61 34.34 -22.86
C ARG A 597 -5.38 35.23 -22.94
N ILE A 598 -4.36 34.73 -23.62
CA ILE A 598 -3.07 35.39 -23.81
C ILE A 598 -2.84 35.69 -25.29
N SER A 599 -2.01 36.69 -25.58
CA SER A 599 -1.62 37.08 -26.93
C SER A 599 -0.15 37.45 -26.96
N PHE A 600 0.59 36.84 -27.88
CA PHE A 600 1.96 37.23 -28.22
C PHE A 600 2.11 38.73 -28.52
N TRP A 601 1.07 39.34 -29.08
CA TRP A 601 1.07 40.75 -29.47
C TRP A 601 0.68 41.72 -28.35
N SER A 602 0.38 41.21 -27.15
CA SER A 602 -0.02 42.03 -26.00
C SER A 602 1.13 42.17 -25.00
N ASP A 603 1.43 43.41 -24.60
CA ASP A 603 2.35 43.67 -23.48
C ASP A 603 1.71 43.34 -22.11
N ASN A 604 0.38 43.23 -22.06
CA ASN A 604 -0.39 42.98 -20.86
C ASN A 604 -1.13 41.64 -20.97
N ASN A 605 -0.43 40.55 -20.63
CA ASN A 605 -1.00 39.22 -20.55
C ASN A 605 -1.39 38.85 -19.10
N PRO A 606 -2.58 38.24 -18.88
CA PRO A 606 -2.97 37.80 -17.55
C PRO A 606 -2.07 36.66 -17.08
N ARG A 607 -1.32 36.91 -15.99
CA ARG A 607 -0.47 35.90 -15.33
C ARG A 607 -0.57 36.03 -13.82
N TYR A 608 -0.42 34.91 -13.13
CA TYR A 608 -0.52 34.85 -11.67
C TYR A 608 0.69 34.11 -11.08
N PRO A 609 1.40 34.69 -10.10
CA PRO A 609 2.53 33.99 -9.47
C PRO A 609 2.00 32.87 -8.59
N MET A 610 2.68 31.71 -8.60
CA MET A 610 2.49 30.69 -7.59
C MET A 610 3.59 30.83 -6.53
N GLU A 611 3.17 30.97 -5.27
CA GLU A 611 4.08 31.06 -4.13
C GLU A 611 4.31 29.67 -3.54
N ARG A 612 5.54 29.40 -3.11
CA ARG A 612 5.88 28.18 -2.39
C ARG A 612 5.31 28.28 -0.96
N ILE A 613 4.40 27.38 -0.61
CA ILE A 613 3.73 27.39 0.71
C ILE A 613 4.49 26.52 1.72
N HIS A 614 4.88 25.31 1.32
CA HIS A 614 5.65 24.37 2.13
C HIS A 614 6.24 23.28 1.24
N GLY A 615 7.44 22.78 1.56
CA GLY A 615 8.05 21.65 0.84
C GLY A 615 8.07 21.87 -0.67
N TYR A 616 7.30 21.06 -1.40
CA TYR A 616 7.15 21.09 -2.87
C TYR A 616 5.83 21.69 -3.35
N THR A 617 5.00 22.19 -2.43
CA THR A 617 3.65 22.69 -2.73
C THR A 617 3.71 24.18 -3.08
N TYR A 618 3.26 24.51 -4.29
CA TYR A 618 3.10 25.87 -4.80
C TYR A 618 1.63 26.20 -4.94
N ARG A 619 1.23 27.42 -4.58
CA ARG A 619 -0.16 27.88 -4.60
C ARG A 619 -0.28 29.24 -5.30
N ALA A 620 -1.30 29.37 -6.14
CA ALA A 620 -1.81 30.66 -6.60
C ALA A 620 -3.29 30.83 -6.24
N ILE A 621 -3.70 32.07 -6.05
CA ILE A 621 -5.11 32.45 -5.89
C ILE A 621 -5.50 33.29 -7.09
N ILE A 622 -6.32 32.73 -7.97
CA ILE A 622 -6.87 33.44 -9.12
C ILE A 622 -8.00 34.35 -8.64
N PRO A 623 -7.95 35.67 -8.94
CA PRO A 623 -9.00 36.61 -8.53
C PRO A 623 -10.37 36.24 -9.12
N GLY A 624 -11.44 36.43 -8.34
CA GLY A 624 -12.79 36.05 -8.75
C GLY A 624 -13.29 36.82 -9.99
N GLU A 625 -12.76 38.03 -10.22
CA GLU A 625 -13.12 38.91 -11.34
C GLU A 625 -12.79 38.30 -12.70
N VAL A 626 -11.79 37.41 -12.76
CA VAL A 626 -11.41 36.71 -14.00
C VAL A 626 -11.97 35.29 -14.08
N VAL A 627 -12.50 34.77 -12.97
CA VAL A 627 -13.19 33.47 -12.91
C VAL A 627 -14.64 33.69 -13.36
N THR A 628 -14.82 33.76 -14.67
CA THR A 628 -16.13 33.99 -15.33
C THR A 628 -16.77 32.68 -15.78
N GLN A 629 -18.10 32.62 -15.79
CA GLN A 629 -18.87 31.47 -16.27
C GLN A 629 -18.35 30.90 -17.61
N GLY A 630 -18.30 29.56 -17.70
CA GLY A 630 -17.73 28.84 -18.84
C GLY A 630 -16.63 27.88 -18.40
N LYS A 631 -15.44 28.04 -18.96
CA LYS A 631 -14.24 27.24 -18.67
C LYS A 631 -13.10 28.17 -18.30
N PHE A 632 -12.40 27.87 -17.20
CA PHE A 632 -11.14 28.51 -16.85
C PHE A 632 -10.01 27.56 -17.23
N ARG A 633 -9.22 27.95 -18.26
CA ARG A 633 -8.13 27.14 -18.78
C ARG A 633 -6.79 27.78 -18.46
N TYR A 634 -5.83 26.95 -18.06
CA TYR A 634 -4.53 27.45 -17.65
C TYR A 634 -3.40 26.44 -17.83
N THR A 635 -2.18 26.98 -17.83
CA THR A 635 -0.91 26.26 -17.78
C THR A 635 -0.12 26.71 -16.55
N ILE A 636 0.83 25.88 -16.11
CA ILE A 636 1.80 26.22 -15.06
C ILE A 636 3.18 26.24 -15.71
N ILE A 637 3.86 27.38 -15.65
CA ILE A 637 5.21 27.57 -16.15
C ILE A 637 6.16 27.52 -14.97
N VAL A 638 7.13 26.62 -15.04
CA VAL A 638 8.19 26.45 -14.05
C VAL A 638 9.50 26.91 -14.68
N SER A 639 10.17 27.87 -14.06
CA SER A 639 11.39 28.46 -14.60
C SER A 639 12.55 28.37 -13.63
N ARG A 640 13.73 28.06 -14.17
CA ARG A 640 15.01 28.18 -13.46
C ARG A 640 16.11 28.65 -14.41
N ASP A 641 16.97 29.56 -13.94
CA ASP A 641 18.09 30.11 -14.71
C ASP A 641 17.66 30.70 -16.07
N GLY A 642 16.45 31.27 -16.12
CA GLY A 642 15.86 31.83 -17.34
C GLY A 642 15.28 30.80 -18.32
N ASN A 643 15.23 29.52 -17.98
CA ASN A 643 14.70 28.45 -18.83
C ASN A 643 13.29 28.02 -18.38
N PRO A 644 12.21 28.44 -19.06
CA PRO A 644 10.84 28.05 -18.73
C PRO A 644 10.49 26.67 -19.29
N THR A 645 9.71 25.91 -18.53
CA THR A 645 9.01 24.69 -18.98
C THR A 645 7.53 24.82 -18.66
N THR A 646 6.66 24.56 -19.64
CA THR A 646 5.20 24.72 -19.51
C THR A 646 4.48 23.38 -19.37
N PHE A 647 3.66 23.27 -18.33
CA PHE A 647 2.83 22.10 -18.00
C PHE A 647 1.34 22.40 -18.26
N PRO A 648 0.53 21.38 -18.64
CA PRO A 648 0.77 19.93 -18.49
C PRO A 648 1.62 19.27 -19.59
N ALA A 649 1.97 19.99 -20.66
CA ALA A 649 2.72 19.41 -21.78
C ALA A 649 4.16 19.00 -21.44
N GLY A 650 4.78 19.66 -20.45
CA GLY A 650 6.17 19.40 -20.05
C GLY A 650 7.19 19.80 -21.12
N ILE A 651 6.88 20.82 -21.92
CA ILE A 651 7.76 21.28 -23.01
C ILE A 651 8.43 22.61 -22.67
N SER A 652 9.64 22.81 -23.19
CA SER A 652 10.38 24.06 -23.04
C SER A 652 9.65 25.24 -23.69
N GLY A 653 9.83 26.44 -23.12
CA GLY A 653 9.22 27.66 -23.61
C GLY A 653 7.95 28.04 -22.84
N THR A 654 7.32 29.13 -23.26
CA THR A 654 6.07 29.66 -22.71
C THR A 654 4.98 29.73 -23.78
N PRO A 655 3.69 29.74 -23.39
CA PRO A 655 2.60 29.99 -24.33
C PRO A 655 2.63 31.36 -25.04
N LEU A 656 3.56 32.25 -24.69
CA LEU A 656 3.83 33.49 -25.43
C LEU A 656 4.94 33.33 -26.47
N ASP A 657 5.58 32.18 -26.63
CA ASP A 657 6.59 32.03 -27.67
C ASP A 657 5.89 31.83 -29.02
N TRP A 658 6.39 32.46 -30.08
CA TRP A 658 5.75 32.45 -31.40
C TRP A 658 5.62 31.03 -32.00
N ASP A 659 6.49 30.11 -31.58
CA ASP A 659 6.57 28.71 -31.99
C ASP A 659 6.07 27.73 -30.91
N TYR A 660 5.44 28.22 -29.84
CA TYR A 660 4.83 27.35 -28.83
C TYR A 660 3.61 26.62 -29.40
N ALA A 661 3.79 25.32 -29.70
CA ALA A 661 2.81 24.54 -30.46
C ALA A 661 1.86 23.67 -29.62
N SER A 662 2.03 23.60 -28.28
CA SER A 662 1.21 22.69 -27.47
C SER A 662 -0.18 23.27 -27.17
N PRO A 663 -1.27 22.53 -27.47
CA PRO A 663 -2.64 22.97 -27.18
C PRO A 663 -3.11 22.55 -25.77
N MET A 664 -2.24 21.98 -24.93
CA MET A 664 -2.66 21.37 -23.67
C MET A 664 -2.83 22.40 -22.56
N TYR A 665 -4.00 22.37 -21.90
CA TYR A 665 -4.33 23.18 -20.73
C TYR A 665 -4.99 22.29 -19.67
N TRP A 666 -4.81 22.64 -18.39
CA TRP A 666 -5.78 22.24 -17.38
C TRP A 666 -7.05 23.06 -17.54
N GLU A 667 -8.18 22.48 -17.14
CA GLU A 667 -9.49 23.11 -17.30
C GLU A 667 -10.32 22.92 -16.02
N THR A 668 -10.93 24.01 -15.56
CA THR A 668 -11.93 24.02 -14.49
C THR A 668 -13.25 24.58 -15.03
N ARG A 669 -14.36 23.89 -14.77
CA ARG A 669 -15.69 24.35 -15.15
C ARG A 669 -16.15 25.47 -14.21
N VAL A 670 -16.57 26.61 -14.76
CA VAL A 670 -17.05 27.75 -13.97
C VAL A 670 -18.55 27.90 -14.15
N VAL A 671 -19.31 27.75 -13.06
CA VAL A 671 -20.79 27.80 -13.07
C VAL A 671 -21.32 28.99 -12.28
N ASN A 672 -22.60 29.31 -12.48
CA ASN A 672 -23.28 30.29 -11.63
C ASN A 672 -23.50 29.68 -10.23
N GLU A 673 -23.39 30.49 -9.17
CA GLU A 673 -23.58 30.02 -7.78
C GLU A 673 -24.95 29.37 -7.54
N THR A 674 -25.97 29.76 -8.30
CA THR A 674 -27.34 29.23 -8.18
C THR A 674 -27.59 27.98 -9.02
N SER A 675 -26.70 27.64 -9.97
CA SER A 675 -26.86 26.47 -10.83
C SER A 675 -26.95 25.18 -10.00
N ALA A 676 -27.69 24.19 -10.49
CA ALA A 676 -27.69 22.85 -9.92
C ALA A 676 -26.25 22.27 -9.86
N ILE A 677 -26.00 21.36 -8.92
CA ILE A 677 -24.72 20.66 -8.80
C ILE A 677 -24.82 19.40 -9.65
N SER A 678 -24.24 19.42 -10.85
CA SER A 678 -24.12 18.21 -11.67
C SER A 678 -23.12 17.26 -11.01
N LEU A 679 -23.58 16.04 -10.74
CA LEU A 679 -22.78 14.94 -10.19
C LEU A 679 -22.34 13.98 -11.30
N TYR A 680 -23.13 13.89 -12.36
CA TYR A 680 -22.88 13.05 -13.52
C TYR A 680 -23.62 13.60 -14.74
N SER A 681 -22.98 13.55 -15.90
CA SER A 681 -23.61 13.77 -17.20
C SER A 681 -23.03 12.77 -18.20
N ALA A 682 -23.88 12.18 -19.04
CA ALA A 682 -23.44 11.31 -20.12
C ALA A 682 -22.75 12.13 -21.22
N THR A 683 -21.48 11.83 -21.46
CA THR A 683 -20.63 12.53 -22.44
C THR A 683 -19.82 11.55 -23.26
N ARG A 684 -19.28 12.03 -24.41
CA ARG A 684 -18.28 11.28 -25.19
C ARG A 684 -16.96 11.07 -24.45
N GLU A 685 -16.63 11.98 -23.54
CA GLU A 685 -15.53 11.80 -22.62
C GLU A 685 -15.89 10.72 -21.59
N ASN A 686 -14.92 9.87 -21.24
CA ASN A 686 -15.14 8.75 -20.33
C ASN A 686 -15.51 9.29 -18.93
N SER A 687 -16.81 9.34 -18.63
CA SER A 687 -17.30 9.54 -17.28
C SER A 687 -16.86 8.37 -16.42
N ARG A 688 -16.14 8.62 -15.32
CA ARG A 688 -15.60 7.60 -14.40
C ARG A 688 -16.73 6.99 -13.55
N ILE A 689 -17.72 6.36 -14.20
CA ILE A 689 -18.63 5.43 -13.54
C ILE A 689 -17.97 4.06 -13.53
N GLU A 690 -17.77 3.53 -12.34
CA GLU A 690 -17.41 2.14 -12.11
C GLU A 690 -18.66 1.27 -12.10
N THR A 691 -18.53 0.08 -12.68
CA THR A 691 -19.61 -0.91 -12.75
C THR A 691 -19.23 -2.13 -11.92
N TYR A 692 -20.11 -2.52 -11.01
CA TYR A 692 -19.92 -3.74 -10.22
C TYR A 692 -21.15 -4.63 -10.29
N THR A 693 -20.92 -5.92 -10.14
CA THR A 693 -21.95 -6.95 -10.24
C THR A 693 -21.94 -7.85 -9.01
N MET A 694 -23.10 -8.30 -8.57
CA MET A 694 -23.27 -9.30 -7.54
C MET A 694 -24.14 -10.42 -8.10
N PRO A 695 -23.59 -11.60 -8.40
CA PRO A 695 -22.19 -12.00 -8.19
C PRO A 695 -21.19 -11.36 -9.17
N GLU A 696 -19.90 -11.43 -8.84
CA GLU A 696 -18.82 -10.71 -9.54
C GLU A 696 -18.59 -11.14 -11.00
N TRP A 697 -19.03 -12.35 -11.37
CA TRP A 697 -18.85 -12.91 -12.72
C TRP A 697 -19.95 -12.51 -13.71
N SER A 698 -20.97 -11.76 -13.27
CA SER A 698 -21.98 -11.23 -14.20
C SER A 698 -21.37 -10.20 -15.14
N ARG A 699 -21.98 -10.03 -16.32
CA ARG A 699 -21.44 -9.20 -17.40
C ARG A 699 -22.10 -7.83 -17.40
N VAL A 700 -21.31 -6.79 -17.65
CA VAL A 700 -21.80 -5.44 -17.92
C VAL A 700 -21.19 -4.95 -19.22
N HIS A 701 -22.05 -4.51 -20.13
CA HIS A 701 -21.66 -3.79 -21.33
C HIS A 701 -22.07 -2.32 -21.22
N ARG A 702 -21.18 -1.42 -21.62
CA ARG A 702 -21.38 0.03 -21.56
C ARG A 702 -21.32 0.60 -22.97
N GLU A 703 -22.34 1.37 -23.37
CA GLU A 703 -22.36 2.12 -24.63
C GLU A 703 -22.93 3.53 -24.45
N LEU A 704 -22.39 4.50 -25.17
CA LEU A 704 -22.93 5.86 -25.21
C LEU A 704 -23.88 5.99 -26.39
N ILE A 705 -25.08 6.48 -26.13
CA ILE A 705 -26.09 6.75 -27.15
C ILE A 705 -26.15 8.26 -27.35
N ASP A 706 -25.67 8.70 -28.50
CA ASP A 706 -25.60 10.09 -28.93
C ASP A 706 -25.93 10.15 -30.43
N THR A 707 -27.18 9.82 -30.76
CA THR A 707 -27.63 9.61 -32.15
C THR A 707 -28.44 10.77 -32.72
N CYS A 708 -29.02 11.63 -31.87
CA CYS A 708 -29.84 12.76 -32.30
C CYS A 708 -29.40 14.06 -31.60
N PRO A 709 -29.02 15.11 -32.35
CA PRO A 709 -28.63 16.40 -31.79
C PRO A 709 -29.71 17.08 -30.93
N GLU A 710 -30.98 16.71 -31.10
CA GLU A 710 -32.11 17.25 -30.33
C GLU A 710 -32.31 16.53 -28.99
N THR A 711 -31.75 15.33 -28.84
CA THR A 711 -31.84 14.55 -27.59
C THR A 711 -30.54 14.65 -26.81
N ARG A 712 -30.63 14.65 -25.48
CA ARG A 712 -29.42 14.55 -24.66
C ARG A 712 -28.79 13.16 -24.81
N PRO A 713 -27.45 13.06 -24.84
CA PRO A 713 -26.77 11.78 -24.78
C PRO A 713 -27.17 11.01 -23.52
N VAL A 714 -27.21 9.68 -23.62
CA VAL A 714 -27.37 8.79 -22.47
C VAL A 714 -26.31 7.71 -22.46
N GLN A 715 -25.88 7.33 -21.26
CA GLN A 715 -25.02 6.19 -21.06
C GLN A 715 -25.89 4.96 -20.78
N ARG A 716 -25.88 4.00 -21.69
CA ARG A 716 -26.54 2.71 -21.53
C ARG A 716 -25.60 1.71 -20.87
N PHE A 717 -26.10 1.04 -19.84
CA PHE A 717 -25.48 -0.13 -19.23
C PHE A 717 -26.41 -1.33 -19.44
N ILE A 718 -25.89 -2.41 -20.01
CA ILE A 718 -26.59 -3.66 -20.26
C ILE A 718 -25.96 -4.72 -19.36
N CYS A 719 -26.73 -5.22 -18.40
CA CYS A 719 -26.25 -6.15 -17.39
C CYS A 719 -26.92 -7.51 -17.56
N GLU A 720 -26.13 -8.58 -17.49
CA GLU A 720 -26.57 -9.96 -17.72
C GLU A 720 -25.95 -10.89 -16.68
N SER A 721 -26.74 -11.83 -16.15
CA SER A 721 -26.29 -12.84 -15.19
C SER A 721 -27.02 -14.16 -15.36
N ASP A 722 -26.33 -15.26 -15.05
CA ASP A 722 -26.90 -16.61 -15.03
C ASP A 722 -27.43 -16.99 -13.63
N ASP A 723 -27.25 -16.11 -12.63
CA ASP A 723 -27.73 -16.26 -11.26
C ASP A 723 -29.17 -15.78 -11.09
N GLU A 724 -29.90 -16.34 -10.11
CA GLU A 724 -31.33 -16.08 -9.87
C GLU A 724 -31.63 -14.62 -9.49
N ASN A 725 -30.85 -14.04 -8.58
CA ASN A 725 -31.08 -12.71 -8.01
C ASN A 725 -29.81 -11.83 -8.11
N PRO A 726 -29.36 -11.49 -9.33
CA PRO A 726 -28.20 -10.65 -9.50
C PRO A 726 -28.53 -9.20 -9.11
N ARG A 727 -27.53 -8.48 -8.62
CA ARG A 727 -27.63 -7.05 -8.33
C ARG A 727 -26.50 -6.30 -9.00
N PHE A 728 -26.80 -5.15 -9.57
CA PHE A 728 -25.85 -4.33 -10.32
C PHE A 728 -25.67 -2.98 -9.66
N PHE A 729 -24.46 -2.44 -9.73
CA PHE A 729 -24.07 -1.20 -9.07
C PHE A 729 -23.29 -0.31 -10.02
N LEU A 730 -23.64 0.96 -10.02
CA LEU A 730 -22.93 2.05 -10.70
C LEU A 730 -22.44 3.01 -9.62
N ARG A 731 -21.12 3.23 -9.56
CA ARG A 731 -20.50 4.13 -8.58
C ARG A 731 -19.67 5.19 -9.26
N SER A 732 -19.68 6.40 -8.70
CA SER A 732 -18.76 7.46 -9.14
C SER A 732 -18.33 8.31 -7.96
N TYR A 733 -17.04 8.66 -7.90
CA TYR A 733 -16.51 9.56 -6.88
C TYR A 733 -16.84 11.01 -7.26
N VAL A 734 -17.72 11.66 -6.49
CA VAL A 734 -18.33 12.96 -6.82
C VAL A 734 -17.89 14.07 -5.86
N LYS A 735 -16.99 13.80 -4.91
CA LYS A 735 -16.52 14.82 -3.95
C LYS A 735 -15.96 16.05 -4.66
N GLU A 736 -15.27 15.85 -5.77
CA GLU A 736 -14.64 16.91 -6.56
C GLU A 736 -15.67 17.86 -7.20
N GLU A 737 -16.88 17.38 -7.49
CA GLU A 737 -17.96 18.18 -8.06
C GLU A 737 -18.69 19.05 -7.01
N ILE A 738 -18.51 18.75 -5.71
CA ILE A 738 -19.26 19.40 -4.63
C ILE A 738 -18.37 20.20 -3.67
N ALA A 739 -17.08 19.87 -3.55
CA ALA A 739 -16.18 20.41 -2.55
C ALA A 739 -16.05 21.95 -2.59
N LEU A 740 -16.08 22.55 -3.78
CA LEU A 740 -16.03 24.00 -3.96
C LEU A 740 -17.41 24.68 -4.04
N ARG A 741 -18.49 23.92 -3.83
CA ARG A 741 -19.89 24.39 -3.95
C ARG A 741 -20.68 24.23 -2.64
N THR A 742 -20.01 24.31 -1.49
CA THR A 742 -20.58 24.04 -0.16
C THR A 742 -21.84 24.85 0.16
N LYS A 743 -21.89 26.13 -0.22
CA LYS A 743 -23.08 26.98 -0.02
C LYS A 743 -24.28 26.53 -0.85
N ARG A 744 -24.05 26.12 -2.10
CA ARG A 744 -25.10 25.57 -2.95
C ARG A 744 -25.55 24.21 -2.43
N LEU A 745 -24.61 23.37 -2.03
CA LEU A 745 -24.84 22.04 -1.46
C LEU A 745 -25.73 22.12 -0.22
N GLY A 746 -25.46 23.03 0.70
CA GLY A 746 -26.28 23.24 1.91
C GLY A 746 -27.69 23.77 1.62
N LYS A 747 -27.96 24.28 0.41
CA LYS A 747 -29.31 24.67 -0.05
C LYS A 747 -29.98 23.60 -0.91
N SER A 748 -29.24 22.58 -1.33
CA SER A 748 -29.80 21.50 -2.13
C SER A 748 -30.53 20.52 -1.22
N ASN A 749 -31.76 20.19 -1.60
CA ASN A 749 -32.63 19.30 -0.83
C ASN A 749 -33.14 18.12 -1.64
N THR A 750 -32.82 18.07 -2.94
CA THR A 750 -33.33 17.05 -3.85
C THR A 750 -32.19 16.50 -4.70
N LEU A 751 -32.09 15.16 -4.74
CA LEU A 751 -31.30 14.40 -5.70
C LEU A 751 -32.14 14.09 -6.92
N CYS A 752 -31.65 14.45 -8.09
CA CYS A 752 -32.34 14.27 -9.35
C CYS A 752 -31.56 13.31 -10.26
N VAL A 753 -32.29 12.44 -10.97
CA VAL A 753 -31.71 11.56 -12.00
C VAL A 753 -32.59 11.56 -13.24
N SER A 754 -31.98 11.71 -14.41
CA SER A 754 -32.64 11.58 -15.70
C SER A 754 -32.39 10.20 -16.31
N LEU A 755 -33.48 9.51 -16.62
CA LEU A 755 -33.48 8.15 -17.16
C LEU A 755 -34.30 8.11 -18.46
N GLN A 756 -33.78 7.44 -19.48
CA GLN A 756 -34.55 7.11 -20.70
C GLN A 756 -35.10 5.69 -20.67
N ASN A 757 -34.35 4.77 -20.08
CA ASN A 757 -34.72 3.38 -19.87
C ASN A 757 -34.12 2.94 -18.54
N ALA A 758 -34.85 2.18 -17.74
CA ALA A 758 -34.38 1.67 -16.46
C ALA A 758 -35.24 0.48 -16.03
N PRO A 759 -34.75 -0.35 -15.09
CA PRO A 759 -35.57 -1.37 -14.44
C PRO A 759 -36.73 -0.75 -13.66
N ASP A 760 -37.77 -1.54 -13.37
CA ASP A 760 -38.99 -1.10 -12.67
C ASP A 760 -38.73 -0.39 -11.32
N SER A 761 -37.60 -0.71 -10.67
CA SER A 761 -37.15 -0.01 -9.48
C SER A 761 -35.63 0.04 -9.38
N LEU A 762 -35.12 1.06 -8.70
CA LEU A 762 -33.70 1.19 -8.37
C LEU A 762 -33.52 1.84 -7.01
N ASN A 763 -32.35 1.65 -6.42
CA ASN A 763 -31.89 2.42 -5.26
C ASN A 763 -30.87 3.45 -5.74
N ILE A 764 -31.00 4.69 -5.24
CA ILE A 764 -30.08 5.78 -5.56
C ILE A 764 -29.75 6.56 -4.30
N GLY A 765 -28.49 6.99 -4.17
CA GLY A 765 -28.04 7.80 -3.05
C GLY A 765 -26.53 7.93 -3.01
N PHE A 766 -25.96 7.94 -1.80
CA PHE A 766 -24.56 8.29 -1.59
C PHE A 766 -23.84 7.36 -0.61
N VAL A 767 -22.54 7.18 -0.84
CA VAL A 767 -21.59 6.77 0.21
C VAL A 767 -20.90 8.00 0.75
N THR A 768 -20.82 8.09 2.07
CA THR A 768 -20.30 9.25 2.80
C THR A 768 -18.85 9.07 3.23
N ASN A 769 -18.22 10.12 3.79
CA ASN A 769 -16.87 10.07 4.37
C ASN A 769 -16.72 9.11 5.56
N THR A 770 -17.81 8.59 6.13
CA THR A 770 -17.77 7.49 7.11
C THR A 770 -17.75 6.12 6.44
N GLY A 771 -17.84 6.06 5.11
CA GLY A 771 -17.99 4.83 4.34
C GLY A 771 -19.41 4.23 4.43
N TYR A 772 -20.38 4.92 5.05
CA TYR A 772 -21.76 4.47 5.15
C TYR A 772 -22.59 4.86 3.93
N THR A 773 -23.51 3.99 3.54
CA THR A 773 -24.42 4.18 2.41
C THR A 773 -25.77 4.71 2.87
N TYR A 774 -26.27 5.74 2.18
CA TYR A 774 -27.60 6.30 2.35
C TYR A 774 -28.32 6.28 1.02
N ALA A 775 -29.44 5.57 0.91
CA ALA A 775 -30.15 5.39 -0.35
C ALA A 775 -31.67 5.45 -0.17
N ALA A 776 -32.37 5.83 -1.23
CA ALA A 776 -33.81 5.71 -1.36
C ALA A 776 -34.14 4.74 -2.50
N LYS A 777 -35.15 3.90 -2.29
CA LYS A 777 -35.71 3.03 -3.33
C LYS A 777 -36.79 3.80 -4.09
N ILE A 778 -36.65 3.92 -5.40
CA ILE A 778 -37.64 4.57 -6.26
C ILE A 778 -38.27 3.56 -7.23
N ALA A 779 -39.55 3.73 -7.51
CA ALA A 779 -40.24 3.07 -8.61
C ALA A 779 -40.09 3.91 -9.88
N VAL A 780 -39.73 3.27 -10.99
CA VAL A 780 -39.56 3.90 -12.30
C VAL A 780 -40.88 3.79 -13.07
N ASN A 781 -41.50 4.92 -13.43
CA ASN A 781 -42.82 4.99 -14.06
C ASN A 781 -42.88 6.02 -15.20
N GLU A 782 -42.29 5.69 -16.35
CA GLU A 782 -42.26 6.47 -17.62
C GLU A 782 -41.80 7.95 -17.54
N LYS A 783 -41.50 8.47 -16.34
CA LYS A 783 -40.95 9.81 -16.15
C LYS A 783 -39.52 9.84 -16.66
N SER A 784 -39.16 10.93 -17.32
CA SER A 784 -37.80 11.19 -17.79
C SER A 784 -36.85 11.71 -16.70
N VAL A 785 -37.41 12.28 -15.61
CA VAL A 785 -36.65 12.82 -14.47
C VAL A 785 -37.33 12.42 -13.16
N TYR A 786 -36.55 11.81 -12.28
CA TYR A 786 -36.94 11.45 -10.91
C TYR A 786 -36.31 12.44 -9.94
N ARG A 787 -37.08 12.89 -8.95
CA ARG A 787 -36.68 13.84 -7.90
C ARG A 787 -36.87 13.18 -6.55
N ILE A 788 -35.78 12.99 -5.83
CA ILE A 788 -35.71 12.27 -4.56
C ILE A 788 -35.31 13.29 -3.48
N PRO A 789 -36.21 13.64 -2.54
CA PRO A 789 -35.83 14.46 -1.40
C PRO A 789 -34.67 13.81 -0.62
N LEU A 790 -33.64 14.57 -0.27
CA LEU A 790 -32.52 14.07 0.52
C LEU A 790 -32.95 13.56 1.89
N SER A 791 -34.08 14.05 2.41
CA SER A 791 -34.71 13.55 3.64
C SER A 791 -35.28 12.14 3.53
N GLU A 792 -35.47 11.61 2.32
CA GLU A 792 -35.91 10.23 2.08
C GLU A 792 -34.75 9.23 2.04
N LEU A 793 -33.50 9.70 1.98
CA LEU A 793 -32.34 8.81 2.02
C LEU A 793 -32.22 8.19 3.42
N GLN A 794 -32.17 6.86 3.46
CA GLN A 794 -32.05 6.09 4.69
C GLN A 794 -30.70 5.38 4.74
N GLN A 795 -30.12 5.27 5.93
CA GLN A 795 -28.92 4.45 6.14
C GLN A 795 -29.26 2.99 5.82
N THR A 796 -28.47 2.37 4.94
CA THR A 796 -28.63 0.96 4.54
C THR A 796 -27.34 0.18 4.75
N ALA A 797 -27.38 -1.14 4.50
CA ALA A 797 -26.17 -1.93 4.35
C ALA A 797 -25.29 -1.34 3.25
N THR A 798 -23.99 -1.24 3.50
CA THR A 798 -22.99 -0.74 2.56
C THR A 798 -22.46 -1.91 1.76
N ALA A 799 -22.67 -1.89 0.43
CA ALA A 799 -22.02 -2.84 -0.46
C ALA A 799 -20.50 -2.63 -0.46
N LEU A 800 -19.73 -3.69 -0.24
CA LEU A 800 -18.27 -3.65 -0.28
C LEU A 800 -17.84 -3.81 -1.74
N LEU A 801 -17.61 -2.68 -2.43
CA LEU A 801 -17.29 -2.64 -3.86
C LEU A 801 -16.04 -1.76 -4.13
N PRO A 802 -15.03 -2.25 -4.87
CA PRO A 802 -14.93 -3.58 -5.47
C PRO A 802 -15.00 -4.71 -4.44
N HIS A 803 -15.38 -5.89 -4.93
CA HIS A 803 -15.62 -7.05 -4.06
C HIS A 803 -14.36 -7.48 -3.33
N PRO A 804 -14.48 -7.82 -2.03
CA PRO A 804 -13.36 -8.36 -1.29
C PRO A 804 -13.00 -9.75 -1.82
N TYR A 805 -11.71 -10.01 -1.96
CA TYR A 805 -11.18 -11.34 -2.26
C TYR A 805 -10.54 -11.95 -1.00
N PRO A 806 -10.74 -13.25 -0.68
CA PRO A 806 -11.44 -14.28 -1.47
C PRO A 806 -12.97 -14.21 -1.45
N VAL A 807 -13.59 -14.89 -2.42
CA VAL A 807 -15.05 -14.81 -2.71
C VAL A 807 -15.99 -15.24 -1.57
N PHE A 808 -15.46 -15.84 -0.50
CA PHE A 808 -16.26 -16.21 0.69
C PHE A 808 -16.46 -15.08 1.68
N LEU A 809 -15.78 -13.95 1.50
CA LEU A 809 -15.89 -12.80 2.39
C LEU A 809 -17.26 -12.13 2.24
N LYS A 810 -17.64 -11.37 3.26
CA LYS A 810 -18.91 -10.63 3.27
C LYS A 810 -18.94 -9.64 2.11
N LYS A 811 -20.11 -9.54 1.46
CA LYS A 811 -20.36 -8.58 0.36
C LYS A 811 -20.93 -7.25 0.83
N TYR A 812 -21.38 -7.21 2.09
CA TYR A 812 -21.98 -6.05 2.72
C TYR A 812 -21.38 -5.85 4.10
N PHE A 813 -21.20 -4.59 4.46
CA PHE A 813 -21.06 -4.14 5.83
C PHE A 813 -22.43 -3.64 6.32
N ASP A 814 -22.85 -4.06 7.51
CA ASP A 814 -24.11 -3.64 8.13
C ASP A 814 -23.82 -2.61 9.22
N PRO A 815 -24.11 -1.32 9.00
CA PRO A 815 -23.90 -0.29 10.01
C PRO A 815 -24.68 -0.56 11.30
N VAL A 816 -23.96 -0.63 12.43
CA VAL A 816 -24.57 -0.83 13.76
C VAL A 816 -24.82 0.47 14.51
N VAL A 817 -24.22 1.57 14.06
CA VAL A 817 -24.42 2.91 14.62
C VAL A 817 -25.28 3.73 13.65
N PRO A 818 -26.42 4.28 14.09
CA PRO A 818 -27.19 5.21 13.27
C PRO A 818 -26.47 6.56 13.23
N ILE A 819 -26.00 6.95 12.05
CA ILE A 819 -25.39 8.26 11.80
C ILE A 819 -26.36 9.02 10.87
N PRO A 820 -26.80 10.24 11.20
CA PRO A 820 -27.64 11.02 10.30
C PRO A 820 -26.94 11.36 8.99
N PHE A 821 -27.66 11.28 7.86
CA PHE A 821 -27.14 11.74 6.58
C PHE A 821 -26.88 13.25 6.61
N ARG A 822 -25.72 13.66 6.09
CA ARG A 822 -25.34 15.06 5.93
C ARG A 822 -24.79 15.30 4.52
N PRO A 823 -25.32 16.25 3.74
CA PRO A 823 -24.86 16.51 2.38
C PRO A 823 -23.36 16.81 2.28
N GLU A 824 -22.79 17.48 3.28
CA GLU A 824 -21.35 17.79 3.35
C GLU A 824 -20.44 16.56 3.40
N ASP A 825 -20.97 15.41 3.83
CA ASP A 825 -20.24 14.15 3.96
C ASP A 825 -20.26 13.30 2.68
N ILE A 826 -20.99 13.71 1.62
CA ILE A 826 -21.06 12.96 0.35
C ILE A 826 -19.66 12.79 -0.25
N GLU A 827 -19.35 11.57 -0.71
CA GLU A 827 -18.13 11.26 -1.47
C GLU A 827 -18.39 10.49 -2.77
N LEU A 828 -19.22 9.45 -2.72
CA LEU A 828 -19.57 8.65 -3.89
C LEU A 828 -21.08 8.72 -4.16
N LEU A 829 -21.45 8.86 -5.43
CA LEU A 829 -22.78 8.56 -5.93
C LEU A 829 -22.90 7.04 -6.13
N GLU A 830 -24.01 6.46 -5.70
CA GLU A 830 -24.34 5.05 -5.95
C GLU A 830 -25.75 4.91 -6.54
N ILE A 831 -25.84 4.15 -7.64
CA ILE A 831 -27.10 3.66 -8.21
C ILE A 831 -27.02 2.14 -8.22
N SER A 832 -28.03 1.45 -7.67
CA SER A 832 -28.11 -0.02 -7.72
C SER A 832 -29.49 -0.51 -8.11
N PHE A 833 -29.55 -1.64 -8.80
CA PHE A 833 -30.80 -2.25 -9.26
C PHE A 833 -30.67 -3.76 -9.36
N ASP A 834 -31.79 -4.45 -9.23
CA ASP A 834 -31.86 -5.90 -9.31
C ASP A 834 -32.04 -6.35 -10.76
N GLY A 835 -31.46 -7.49 -11.10
CA GLY A 835 -31.71 -8.20 -12.35
C GLY A 835 -32.45 -9.51 -12.15
N ARG A 836 -32.58 -10.27 -13.21
CA ARG A 836 -33.15 -11.63 -13.21
C ARG A 836 -32.27 -12.54 -14.06
N LYS A 837 -32.28 -13.82 -13.72
CA LYS A 837 -31.54 -14.85 -14.44
C LYS A 837 -31.85 -14.85 -15.93
N ASN A 838 -30.80 -14.83 -16.75
CA ASN A 838 -30.87 -14.87 -18.22
C ASN A 838 -31.71 -13.73 -18.84
N GLU A 839 -32.00 -12.67 -18.09
CA GLU A 839 -32.65 -11.45 -18.59
C GLU A 839 -31.66 -10.29 -18.64
N LYS A 840 -31.82 -9.40 -19.62
CA LYS A 840 -31.00 -8.19 -19.73
C LYS A 840 -31.61 -7.10 -18.85
N ALA A 841 -30.91 -6.68 -17.81
CA ALA A 841 -31.24 -5.47 -17.08
C ALA A 841 -30.57 -4.27 -17.78
N ILE A 842 -31.38 -3.30 -18.22
CA ILE A 842 -30.89 -2.13 -18.97
C ILE A 842 -31.17 -0.88 -18.16
N ILE A 843 -30.17 0.01 -18.05
CA ILE A 843 -30.33 1.36 -17.52
C ILE A 843 -29.63 2.36 -18.45
N GLU A 844 -30.32 3.45 -18.77
CA GLU A 844 -29.89 4.55 -19.63
C GLU A 844 -29.94 5.85 -18.84
N ILE A 845 -28.78 6.35 -18.42
CA ILE A 845 -28.66 7.53 -17.56
C ILE A 845 -28.21 8.72 -18.40
N GLY A 846 -28.98 9.81 -18.35
CA GLY A 846 -28.60 11.09 -18.94
C GLY A 846 -27.76 11.94 -17.98
N ASP A 847 -28.36 12.35 -16.88
CA ASP A 847 -27.77 13.28 -15.91
C ASP A 847 -28.14 12.88 -14.47
N VAL A 848 -27.26 13.19 -13.50
CA VAL A 848 -27.54 13.12 -12.06
C VAL A 848 -27.09 14.43 -11.43
N TRP A 849 -27.93 15.08 -10.62
CA TRP A 849 -27.61 16.38 -10.01
C TRP A 849 -28.31 16.61 -8.66
N LEU A 850 -27.82 17.59 -7.91
CA LEU A 850 -28.49 18.13 -6.72
C LEU A 850 -29.10 19.51 -7.02
N GLU A 851 -30.34 19.73 -6.58
CA GLU A 851 -31.07 21.00 -6.69
C GLU A 851 -31.57 21.54 -5.36
#